data_AF-A0A8T5TF30-F1
#
_entry.id   AF-A0A8T5TF30-F1
#
_cell.length_a   1.000
_cell.length_b   1.000
_cell.length_c   1.000
_cell.angle_alpha   90.00
_cell.angle_beta   90.00
_cell.angle_gamma   90.00
#
_symmetry.space_group_name_H-M   'P 1'
#
loop_
_entity.id
_entity.type
_entity.pdbx_description
1 polymer ?
#
loop_
_entity_poly.entity_id
_entity_poly.type
_entity_poly.pdbx_seq_one_letter_code
_entity_poly.pdbx_strand_id
1 'polypeptide(L)'
;MVSVNGTLHIDKKWDLAFLFENLQDLLDENNIEEARIFADNALSEAQIQENTEWAAKFQEVLNQLAQTRNLYEDRLEVSKNVVQVIQVKSDDLTDMKGIGPTIALKLKTNGFNTIKDIANSMPEQIARIPGIGVATASKMITNAKEFINGSEEHAFPINKNQQPIVPIENISQKRLESQSQKRNSPHKNLNEWFNTTNQEQNESEVVSNTFTEEKFGSPTAEITRIEEKPIEINEEKIVEEEHEEDDLSFVEEHEVKPLRHQVSNSYFPRRVNTETYEVQARSHINESQMEKVLIPLSKPVRAQETKVNGNREIEKAYKIDKNYIYQKIARTIKDQQFHEIPLNIHEMREFRRGIDNFGCKIITVSNNKRLIMLIPLKFLPSRNPLMVSEMKVLKPVGESESSSLQYIQDSIAEAHARQLKKVSDAMFDSFTNGGTLYNLISSYLGLDAIVQKGFKQKPLFMASGEVEYEIIIDPILVTNNSVFSIEKTIPFPYQKSSNLHIVKLERLEELMEYLEQKHALLATQDSSSNALVEQLKMKNIFYKNIKNYSLPFLVFGGLFSLFLLMQMGDLVRLFISLGFALIFIYGGAIMLVLYRYFQTSNEMTIDFKTPHHEKRVELPNEDLILINEEFSEEWMAQLEHEVNKKVDTLNKNKFTTFRIRKSTIEPKNEQDSMIDNEIQLDVETEFERDQDLNTLDDPVLSKYRSFLDD
;
A
#
# COMPACT_ATOMS: atom_id res chain seq x y z
N MET A 1 34.37 54.72 24.00
CA MET A 1 35.36 53.87 24.70
C MET A 1 34.77 53.45 26.03
N VAL A 2 34.12 52.27 26.08
CA VAL A 2 34.16 51.24 27.15
C VAL A 2 33.49 50.02 26.48
N SER A 3 34.27 48.98 26.20
CA SER A 3 33.81 47.74 25.58
C SER A 3 33.60 46.72 26.69
N VAL A 4 32.37 46.22 26.85
CA VAL A 4 32.02 45.14 27.77
C VAL A 4 31.82 43.88 26.94
N ASN A 5 32.87 43.07 26.81
CA ASN A 5 32.77 41.67 26.36
C ASN A 5 32.68 40.79 27.61
N GLY A 6 31.45 40.40 27.97
CA GLY A 6 31.20 39.40 29.01
C GLY A 6 30.77 38.10 28.36
N THR A 7 31.73 37.25 27.97
CA THR A 7 31.46 35.83 27.71
C THR A 7 31.27 35.13 29.05
N LEU A 8 30.04 34.67 29.31
CA LEU A 8 29.72 33.79 30.42
C LEU A 8 30.36 32.42 30.16
N HIS A 9 31.58 32.21 30.66
CA HIS A 9 32.14 30.86 30.78
C HIS A 9 31.41 30.17 31.94
N ILE A 10 30.45 29.29 31.60
CA ILE A 10 29.91 28.34 32.55
C ILE A 10 30.92 27.20 32.60
N ASP A 11 31.80 27.21 33.60
CA ASP A 11 32.67 26.09 33.97
C ASP A 11 31.79 24.93 34.49
N LYS A 12 31.11 24.23 33.59
CA LYS A 12 30.58 22.90 33.89
C LYS A 12 31.72 21.92 33.74
N LYS A 13 32.43 21.64 34.84
CA LYS A 13 33.26 20.44 34.92
C LYS A 13 32.33 19.23 34.76
N TRP A 14 32.44 18.56 33.64
CA TRP A 14 31.72 17.31 33.40
C TRP A 14 32.31 16.22 34.28
N ASP A 15 31.43 15.42 34.87
CA ASP A 15 31.84 14.24 35.63
C ASP A 15 32.28 13.15 34.65
N LEU A 16 33.59 12.95 34.54
CA LEU A 16 34.19 11.98 33.62
C LEU A 16 33.75 10.54 33.94
N ALA A 17 33.41 10.24 35.19
CA ALA A 17 32.90 8.92 35.57
C ALA A 17 31.50 8.69 34.99
N PHE A 18 30.63 9.70 35.04
CA PHE A 18 29.30 9.65 34.43
C PHE A 18 29.38 9.53 32.90
N LEU A 19 30.32 10.24 32.26
CA LEU A 19 30.54 10.06 30.82
C LEU A 19 30.98 8.63 30.50
N PHE A 20 31.85 8.04 31.32
CA PHE A 20 32.27 6.66 31.11
C PHE A 20 31.14 5.64 31.34
N GLU A 21 30.25 5.86 32.31
CA GLU A 21 29.08 5.00 32.54
C GLU A 21 28.12 5.04 31.34
N ASN A 22 27.78 6.23 30.82
CA ASN A 22 26.97 6.33 29.60
C ASN A 22 27.67 5.72 28.38
N LEU A 23 29.00 5.80 28.30
CA LEU A 23 29.75 5.14 27.24
C LEU A 23 29.67 3.62 27.38
N GLN A 24 29.69 3.08 28.60
CA GLN A 24 29.47 1.65 28.84
C GLN A 24 28.04 1.24 28.45
N ASP A 25 27.02 2.04 28.77
CA ASP A 25 25.65 1.79 28.33
C ASP A 25 25.55 1.74 26.79
N LEU A 26 26.19 2.68 26.09
CA LEU A 26 26.24 2.70 24.62
C LEU A 26 26.99 1.49 24.02
N LEU A 27 28.05 1.02 24.70
CA LEU A 27 28.77 -0.19 24.32
C LEU A 27 27.92 -1.45 24.55
N ASP A 28 27.18 -1.51 25.66
CA ASP A 28 26.28 -2.61 26.00
C ASP A 28 25.07 -2.67 25.04
N GLU A 29 24.61 -1.52 24.55
CA GLU A 29 23.62 -1.40 23.47
C GLU A 29 24.18 -1.75 22.07
N ASN A 30 25.48 -2.03 21.96
CA ASN A 30 26.20 -2.34 20.72
C ASN A 30 26.10 -1.24 19.63
N ASN A 31 25.94 0.03 20.04
CA ASN A 31 25.88 1.17 19.13
C ASN A 31 27.28 1.74 18.88
N ILE A 32 28.05 1.04 18.04
CA ILE A 32 29.49 1.23 17.88
C ILE A 32 29.89 2.64 17.41
N GLU A 33 29.17 3.24 16.46
CA GLU A 33 29.53 4.58 15.97
C GLU A 33 29.14 5.70 16.93
N GLU A 34 28.01 5.58 17.63
CA GLU A 34 27.63 6.55 18.66
C GLU A 34 28.58 6.46 19.86
N ALA A 35 28.93 5.24 20.30
CA ALA A 35 29.94 5.00 21.33
C ALA A 35 31.30 5.59 20.92
N ARG A 36 31.69 5.50 19.65
CA ARG A 36 32.95 6.09 19.17
C ARG A 36 32.94 7.62 19.23
N ILE A 37 31.90 8.25 18.69
CA ILE A 37 31.75 9.72 18.73
C ILE A 37 31.71 10.19 20.20
N PHE A 38 31.00 9.46 21.05
CA PHE A 38 30.91 9.76 22.47
C PHE A 38 32.27 9.62 23.18
N ALA A 39 33.00 8.53 22.92
CA ALA A 39 34.34 8.30 23.47
C ALA A 39 35.37 9.35 23.02
N ASP A 40 35.33 9.81 21.76
CA ASP A 40 36.18 10.90 21.24
C ASP A 40 35.91 12.23 21.96
N ASN A 41 34.63 12.54 22.18
CA ASN A 41 34.22 13.74 22.91
C ASN A 41 34.64 13.67 24.39
N ALA A 42 34.43 12.53 25.03
CA ALA A 42 34.81 12.30 26.43
C ALA A 42 36.34 12.30 26.63
N LEU A 43 37.10 11.78 25.66
CA LEU A 43 38.56 11.87 25.62
C LEU A 43 39.03 13.33 25.56
N SER A 44 38.43 14.13 24.66
CA SER A 44 38.76 15.55 24.53
C SER A 44 38.48 16.30 25.83
N GLU A 45 37.36 16.01 26.50
CA GLU A 45 37.02 16.60 27.79
C GLU A 45 37.99 16.17 28.91
N ALA A 46 38.38 14.90 28.96
CA ALA A 46 39.38 14.41 29.91
C ALA A 46 40.76 15.09 29.72
N GLN A 47 41.15 15.36 28.47
CA GLN A 47 42.38 16.09 28.15
C GLN A 47 42.31 17.56 28.57
N ILE A 48 41.17 18.24 28.35
CA ILE A 48 40.95 19.63 28.78
C ILE A 48 41.05 19.74 30.31
N GLN A 49 40.55 18.73 31.03
CA GLN A 49 40.63 18.67 32.50
C GLN A 49 42.01 18.19 33.02
N GLU A 50 42.98 17.96 32.13
CA GLU A 50 44.32 17.42 32.44
C GLU A 50 44.26 16.07 33.22
N ASN A 51 43.18 15.30 33.05
CA ASN A 51 42.97 14.02 33.73
C ASN A 51 43.51 12.85 32.91
N THR A 52 44.80 12.55 33.11
CA THR A 52 45.52 11.50 32.36
C THR A 52 44.96 10.09 32.53
N GLU A 53 44.35 9.77 33.67
CA GLU A 53 43.78 8.44 33.93
C GLU A 53 42.54 8.18 33.06
N TRP A 54 41.58 9.12 33.06
CA TRP A 54 40.37 8.98 32.24
C TRP A 54 40.67 9.10 30.74
N ALA A 55 41.61 9.95 30.35
CA ALA A 55 42.04 10.04 28.96
C ALA A 55 42.60 8.68 28.47
N ALA A 56 43.36 7.96 29.30
CA ALA A 56 43.83 6.61 28.96
C ALA A 56 42.66 5.61 28.80
N LYS A 57 41.66 5.64 29.68
CA LYS A 57 40.47 4.76 29.60
C LYS A 57 39.65 4.99 28.33
N PHE A 58 39.36 6.25 27.98
CA PHE A 58 38.62 6.55 26.74
C PHE A 58 39.42 6.19 25.48
N GLN A 59 40.75 6.40 25.51
CA GLN A 59 41.61 6.00 24.41
C GLN A 59 41.66 4.48 24.21
N GLU A 60 41.63 3.70 25.30
CA GLU A 60 41.55 2.24 25.24
C GLU A 60 40.25 1.77 24.58
N VAL A 61 39.10 2.37 24.96
CA VAL A 61 37.81 2.08 24.33
C VAL A 61 37.84 2.41 22.83
N LEU A 62 38.38 3.56 22.43
CA LEU A 62 38.50 3.93 21.01
C LEU A 62 39.35 2.93 20.23
N ASN A 63 40.43 2.40 20.82
CA ASN A 63 41.27 1.39 20.19
C ASN A 63 40.52 0.06 20.02
N GLN A 64 39.73 -0.34 21.02
CA GLN A 64 38.87 -1.53 20.93
C GLN A 64 37.83 -1.36 19.82
N LEU A 65 37.14 -0.22 19.76
CA LEU A 65 36.15 0.08 18.72
C LEU A 65 36.77 0.09 17.32
N ALA A 66 38.00 0.61 17.16
CA ALA A 66 38.72 0.59 15.89
C ALA A 66 39.09 -0.83 15.42
N GLN A 67 39.48 -1.72 16.35
CA GLN A 67 39.74 -3.12 16.03
C GLN A 67 38.46 -3.83 15.58
N THR A 68 37.34 -3.60 16.28
CA THR A 68 36.04 -4.17 15.92
C THR A 68 35.60 -3.72 14.53
N ARG A 69 35.80 -2.45 14.17
CA ARG A 69 35.43 -1.91 12.86
C ARG A 69 36.16 -2.59 11.70
N ASN A 70 37.48 -2.80 11.83
CA ASN A 70 38.25 -3.47 10.78
C ASN A 70 37.75 -4.90 10.54
N LEU A 71 37.35 -5.62 11.60
CA LEU A 71 36.76 -6.96 11.48
C LEU A 71 35.40 -6.95 10.75
N TYR A 72 34.60 -5.88 10.89
CA TYR A 72 33.34 -5.74 10.17
C TYR A 72 33.54 -5.40 8.69
N GLU A 73 34.47 -4.50 8.37
CA GLU A 73 34.74 -4.10 6.97
C GLU A 73 35.26 -5.30 6.15
N ASP A 74 36.16 -6.12 6.72
CA ASP A 74 36.65 -7.35 6.06
C ASP A 74 35.52 -8.38 5.80
N ARG A 75 34.50 -8.44 6.66
CA ARG A 75 33.36 -9.37 6.52
C ARG A 75 32.32 -8.90 5.50
N LEU A 76 32.12 -7.59 5.37
CA LEU A 76 31.22 -7.00 4.39
C LEU A 76 31.69 -7.24 2.94
N GLU A 77 33.00 -7.30 2.69
CA GLU A 77 33.53 -7.71 1.39
C GLU A 77 33.22 -9.18 1.06
N VAL A 78 33.26 -10.07 2.05
CA VAL A 78 32.94 -11.50 1.84
C VAL A 78 31.45 -11.70 1.55
N SER A 79 30.57 -11.00 2.26
CA SER A 79 29.11 -11.06 2.06
C SER A 79 28.67 -10.58 0.66
N LYS A 80 29.26 -9.48 0.17
CA LYS A 80 28.97 -8.97 -1.19
C LYS A 80 29.31 -9.98 -2.29
N ASN A 81 30.31 -10.83 -2.07
CA ASN A 81 30.68 -11.90 -3.01
C ASN A 81 29.71 -13.10 -2.97
N VAL A 82 28.99 -13.32 -1.87
CA VAL A 82 28.01 -14.41 -1.73
C VAL A 82 26.64 -14.02 -2.30
N VAL A 83 26.22 -12.76 -2.13
CA VAL A 83 24.91 -12.29 -2.65
C VAL A 83 24.87 -12.25 -4.18
N GLN A 84 26.00 -12.04 -4.86
CA GLN A 84 26.08 -12.17 -6.32
C GLN A 84 25.81 -13.60 -6.84
N VAL A 85 25.79 -14.61 -5.98
CA VAL A 85 25.53 -16.02 -6.36
C VAL A 85 24.03 -16.37 -6.29
N ILE A 86 23.18 -15.57 -5.60
CA ILE A 86 21.80 -15.96 -5.26
C ILE A 86 20.72 -15.28 -6.14
N GLN A 87 21.04 -14.25 -6.93
CA GLN A 87 20.11 -13.70 -7.94
C GLN A 87 20.04 -14.55 -9.23
N VAL A 88 19.67 -15.83 -9.10
CA VAL A 88 19.21 -16.64 -10.23
C VAL A 88 17.74 -16.93 -10.00
N LYS A 89 16.89 -16.09 -10.60
CA LYS A 89 15.45 -16.36 -10.80
C LYS A 89 15.35 -17.80 -11.32
N SER A 90 14.63 -18.67 -10.60
CA SER A 90 14.60 -20.09 -10.94
C SER A 90 13.95 -20.27 -12.32
N ASP A 91 14.76 -20.50 -13.35
CA ASP A 91 14.37 -20.81 -14.72
C ASP A 91 13.68 -22.20 -14.79
N ASP A 92 12.47 -22.34 -14.22
CA ASP A 92 11.77 -23.60 -14.36
C ASP A 92 11.26 -23.75 -15.80
N LEU A 93 11.60 -24.88 -16.43
CA LEU A 93 11.28 -25.14 -17.82
C LEU A 93 9.77 -25.22 -18.08
N THR A 94 8.97 -25.43 -17.03
CA THR A 94 7.50 -25.49 -17.11
C THR A 94 6.85 -24.15 -17.37
N ASP A 95 7.57 -23.03 -17.18
CA ASP A 95 7.05 -21.70 -17.45
C ASP A 95 6.98 -21.41 -18.96
N MET A 96 7.68 -22.21 -19.78
CA MET A 96 7.58 -22.13 -21.23
C MET A 96 6.28 -22.76 -21.76
N LYS A 97 5.53 -21.98 -22.56
CA LYS A 97 4.33 -22.46 -23.26
C LYS A 97 4.62 -23.73 -24.07
N GLY A 98 3.91 -24.81 -23.74
CA GLY A 98 4.03 -26.10 -24.42
C GLY A 98 5.00 -27.10 -23.77
N ILE A 99 5.66 -26.74 -22.66
CA ILE A 99 6.47 -27.65 -21.86
C ILE A 99 5.72 -27.97 -20.56
N GLY A 100 5.07 -29.12 -20.49
CA GLY A 100 4.52 -29.64 -19.24
C GLY A 100 5.58 -30.30 -18.34
N PRO A 101 5.25 -30.62 -17.07
CA PRO A 101 6.21 -31.20 -16.10
C PRO A 101 6.93 -32.46 -16.62
N THR A 102 6.22 -33.31 -17.36
CA THR A 102 6.77 -34.55 -17.94
C THR A 102 7.81 -34.27 -19.03
N ILE A 103 7.61 -33.22 -19.82
CA ILE A 103 8.55 -32.81 -20.87
C ILE A 103 9.75 -32.09 -20.23
N ALA A 104 9.51 -31.23 -19.24
CA ALA A 104 10.55 -30.57 -18.46
C ALA A 104 11.51 -31.59 -17.82
N LEU A 105 10.98 -32.65 -17.20
CA LEU A 105 11.80 -33.72 -16.62
C LEU A 105 12.66 -34.44 -17.68
N LYS A 106 12.08 -34.73 -18.86
CA LYS A 106 12.81 -35.35 -19.97
C LYS A 106 13.93 -34.44 -20.49
N LEU A 107 13.70 -33.13 -20.59
CA LEU A 107 14.70 -32.15 -21.01
C LEU A 107 15.86 -32.06 -20.01
N LYS A 108 15.55 -31.94 -18.71
CA LYS A 108 16.56 -31.94 -17.63
C LYS A 108 17.40 -33.23 -17.63
N THR A 109 16.75 -34.39 -17.78
CA THR A 109 17.45 -35.70 -17.86
C THR A 109 18.39 -35.81 -19.07
N ASN A 110 18.15 -35.04 -20.13
CA ASN A 110 18.99 -34.99 -21.33
C ASN A 110 19.96 -33.78 -21.35
N GLY A 111 20.17 -33.12 -20.21
CA GLY A 111 21.16 -32.05 -20.06
C GLY A 111 20.68 -30.65 -20.45
N PHE A 112 19.40 -30.46 -20.73
CA PHE A 112 18.80 -29.13 -20.94
C PHE A 112 18.18 -28.68 -19.62
N ASN A 113 18.96 -28.03 -18.76
CA ASN A 113 18.54 -27.68 -17.41
C ASN A 113 17.86 -26.32 -17.32
N THR A 114 18.21 -25.41 -18.25
CA THR A 114 17.74 -24.02 -18.27
C THR A 114 17.02 -23.68 -19.58
N ILE A 115 16.20 -22.62 -19.57
CA ILE A 115 15.54 -22.08 -20.77
C ILE A 115 16.58 -21.64 -21.81
N LYS A 116 17.73 -21.13 -21.33
CA LYS A 116 18.87 -20.73 -22.16
C LYS A 116 19.53 -21.90 -22.87
N ASP A 117 19.58 -23.08 -22.26
CA ASP A 117 20.07 -24.30 -22.93
C ASP A 117 19.18 -24.65 -24.11
N ILE A 118 17.85 -24.59 -23.92
CA ILE A 118 16.88 -24.86 -24.99
C ILE A 118 16.99 -23.82 -26.11
N ALA A 119 17.08 -22.53 -25.79
CA ALA A 119 17.17 -21.45 -26.77
C ALA A 119 18.42 -21.53 -27.67
N ASN A 120 19.54 -22.02 -27.13
CA ASN A 120 20.81 -22.17 -27.85
C ASN A 120 21.00 -23.53 -28.53
N SER A 121 20.04 -24.44 -28.39
CA SER A 121 20.12 -25.79 -28.95
C SER A 121 19.63 -25.87 -30.38
N MET A 122 20.15 -26.85 -31.12
CA MET A 122 19.66 -27.20 -32.45
C MET A 122 18.40 -28.08 -32.36
N PRO A 123 17.42 -27.95 -33.28
CA PRO A 123 16.20 -28.78 -33.28
C PRO A 123 16.50 -30.27 -33.24
N GLU A 124 17.58 -30.72 -33.90
CA GLU A 124 18.00 -32.12 -33.95
C GLU A 124 18.53 -32.63 -32.60
N GLN A 125 19.08 -31.76 -31.75
CA GLN A 125 19.57 -32.15 -30.42
C GLN A 125 18.40 -32.45 -29.49
N ILE A 126 17.37 -31.60 -29.50
CA ILE A 126 16.16 -31.79 -28.69
C ILE A 126 15.31 -32.93 -29.24
N ALA A 127 15.26 -33.10 -30.57
CA ALA A 127 14.49 -34.17 -31.21
C ALA A 127 15.03 -35.59 -30.97
N ARG A 128 16.25 -35.73 -30.41
CA ARG A 128 16.78 -37.02 -29.95
C ARG A 128 16.04 -37.54 -28.71
N ILE A 129 15.31 -36.68 -27.99
CA ILE A 129 14.57 -37.04 -26.79
C ILE A 129 13.30 -37.82 -27.18
N PRO A 130 13.09 -39.05 -26.69
CA PRO A 130 11.92 -39.85 -27.02
C PRO A 130 10.58 -39.14 -26.74
N GLY A 131 9.82 -38.92 -27.81
CA GLY A 131 8.52 -38.24 -27.79
C GLY A 131 8.54 -36.77 -28.17
N ILE A 132 9.70 -36.21 -28.56
CA ILE A 132 9.80 -34.84 -29.09
C ILE A 132 10.24 -34.92 -30.56
N GLY A 133 9.33 -34.58 -31.49
CA GLY A 133 9.66 -34.49 -32.91
C GLY A 133 10.40 -33.18 -33.27
N VAL A 134 11.11 -33.14 -34.40
CA VAL A 134 11.86 -31.96 -34.89
C VAL A 134 11.00 -30.70 -34.96
N ALA A 135 9.75 -30.83 -35.44
CA ALA A 135 8.80 -29.70 -35.49
C ALA A 135 8.45 -29.16 -34.10
N THR A 136 8.27 -30.04 -33.11
CA THR A 136 8.01 -29.66 -31.72
C THR A 136 9.24 -29.02 -31.08
N ALA A 137 10.42 -29.60 -31.32
CA ALA A 137 11.70 -29.05 -30.87
C ALA A 137 11.93 -27.63 -31.41
N SER A 138 11.67 -27.38 -32.70
CA SER A 138 11.80 -26.05 -33.29
C SER A 138 10.85 -25.02 -32.65
N LYS A 139 9.62 -25.44 -32.29
CA LYS A 139 8.68 -24.58 -31.55
C LYS A 139 9.17 -24.30 -30.13
N MET A 140 9.72 -25.29 -29.43
CA MET A 140 10.30 -25.09 -28.10
C MET A 140 11.47 -24.10 -28.13
N ILE A 141 12.36 -24.19 -29.12
CA ILE A 141 13.49 -23.25 -29.29
C ILE A 141 12.97 -21.84 -29.57
N THR A 142 11.94 -21.70 -30.41
CA THR A 142 11.33 -20.40 -30.73
C THR A 142 10.70 -19.79 -29.48
N ASN A 143 9.89 -20.56 -28.75
CA ASN A 143 9.28 -20.11 -27.49
C ASN A 143 10.33 -19.76 -26.43
N ALA A 144 11.44 -20.51 -26.34
CA ALA A 144 12.53 -20.21 -25.41
C ALA A 144 13.23 -18.89 -25.77
N LYS A 145 13.46 -18.63 -27.06
CA LYS A 145 14.03 -17.37 -27.54
C LYS A 145 13.08 -16.19 -27.30
N GLU A 146 11.78 -16.39 -27.54
CA GLU A 146 10.75 -15.38 -27.22
C GLU A 146 10.67 -15.12 -25.71
N PHE A 147 10.82 -16.15 -24.87
CA PHE A 147 10.82 -16.00 -23.41
C PHE A 147 12.02 -15.17 -22.94
N ILE A 148 13.22 -15.45 -23.46
CA ILE A 148 14.43 -14.67 -23.15
C ILE A 148 14.30 -13.25 -23.70
N ASN A 149 13.93 -13.08 -24.96
CA ASN A 149 13.82 -11.77 -25.59
C ASN A 149 12.66 -10.93 -25.04
N GLY A 150 11.53 -11.54 -24.68
CA GLY A 150 10.40 -10.87 -24.04
C GLY A 150 10.68 -10.48 -22.59
N SER A 151 11.58 -11.20 -21.91
CA SER A 151 12.13 -10.76 -20.62
C SER A 151 13.13 -9.60 -20.76
N GLU A 152 13.82 -9.50 -21.91
CA GLU A 152 14.74 -8.41 -22.25
C GLU A 152 14.04 -7.19 -22.87
N GLU A 153 12.90 -7.30 -23.54
CA GLU A 153 12.16 -6.14 -24.08
C GLU A 153 11.53 -5.25 -22.98
N HIS A 154 11.55 -5.73 -21.72
CA HIS A 154 11.30 -4.91 -20.53
C HIS A 154 12.58 -4.46 -19.79
N ALA A 155 13.77 -4.86 -20.26
CA ALA A 155 15.05 -4.29 -19.86
C ALA A 155 15.55 -3.36 -20.99
N PHE A 156 15.38 -2.05 -20.81
CA PHE A 156 15.72 -1.03 -21.80
C PHE A 156 17.11 -1.21 -22.45
N PRO A 157 17.27 -0.80 -23.73
CA PRO A 157 18.51 -0.98 -24.48
C PRO A 157 19.67 -0.21 -23.84
N ILE A 158 20.71 -0.94 -23.42
CA ILE A 158 22.03 -0.37 -23.14
C ILE A 158 22.58 0.14 -24.48
N ASN A 159 22.74 1.46 -24.57
CA ASN A 159 23.30 2.17 -25.71
C ASN A 159 24.75 1.73 -25.96
N LYS A 160 24.96 0.77 -26.87
CA LYS A 160 26.28 0.34 -27.37
C LYS A 160 26.81 1.24 -28.50
N ASN A 161 26.72 2.55 -28.35
CA ASN A 161 27.49 3.50 -29.17
C ASN A 161 28.46 4.30 -28.29
N GLN A 162 29.54 3.63 -27.87
CA GLN A 162 30.82 4.29 -27.65
C GLN A 162 31.82 3.65 -28.63
N GLN A 163 32.05 4.33 -29.75
CA GLN A 163 33.26 4.12 -30.53
C GLN A 163 34.42 4.91 -29.91
N PRO A 164 35.68 4.46 -30.11
CA PRO A 164 36.82 4.93 -29.36
C PRO A 164 37.17 6.38 -29.67
N ILE A 165 37.52 7.13 -28.63
CA ILE A 165 38.05 8.48 -28.70
C ILE A 165 39.38 8.44 -29.47
N VAL A 166 39.40 9.00 -30.67
CA VAL A 166 40.64 9.38 -31.38
C VAL A 166 40.90 10.86 -31.08
N PRO A 167 42.15 11.28 -30.76
CA PRO A 167 42.46 12.65 -30.37
C PRO A 167 42.25 13.62 -31.54
N ILE A 168 41.51 14.70 -31.31
CA ILE A 168 41.34 15.79 -32.27
C ILE A 168 42.53 16.75 -32.15
N GLU A 169 43.37 16.72 -33.18
CA GLU A 169 44.30 17.80 -33.50
C GLU A 169 43.68 18.65 -34.62
N ASN A 170 43.76 19.97 -34.44
CA ASN A 170 43.48 21.10 -35.34
C ASN A 170 43.00 20.83 -36.78
N ILE A 171 41.94 21.55 -37.22
CA ILE A 171 41.99 22.46 -38.39
C ILE A 171 40.77 23.38 -38.40
N SER A 172 41.05 24.67 -38.55
CA SER A 172 40.12 25.78 -38.70
C SER A 172 39.59 25.94 -40.14
N GLN A 173 38.47 26.64 -40.25
CA GLN A 173 38.05 27.49 -41.38
C GLN A 173 37.85 26.82 -42.76
N LYS A 174 36.58 26.60 -43.14
CA LYS A 174 36.06 27.16 -44.40
C LYS A 174 34.52 27.10 -44.50
N ARG A 175 33.98 28.26 -44.89
CA ARG A 175 32.86 28.42 -45.83
C ARG A 175 31.43 28.45 -45.26
N LEU A 176 31.07 29.66 -44.84
CA LEU A 176 29.79 30.29 -45.16
C LEU A 176 29.65 30.44 -46.69
N GLU A 177 28.40 30.55 -47.15
CA GLU A 177 27.90 30.92 -48.51
C GLU A 177 27.50 29.80 -49.47
N SER A 178 26.20 29.50 -49.46
CA SER A 178 25.31 29.46 -50.64
C SER A 178 23.89 29.15 -50.17
N GLN A 179 23.07 30.19 -49.93
CA GLN A 179 22.03 30.72 -50.82
C GLN A 179 20.76 29.85 -50.93
N SER A 180 19.75 30.31 -50.20
CA SER A 180 18.36 30.52 -50.62
C SER A 180 18.02 30.33 -52.11
N GLN A 181 16.98 29.52 -52.39
CA GLN A 181 15.80 29.94 -53.19
C GLN A 181 14.71 28.84 -53.32
N LYS A 182 13.46 29.32 -53.38
CA LYS A 182 12.18 28.69 -53.80
C LYS A 182 11.48 27.74 -52.82
N ARG A 183 10.41 28.15 -52.12
CA ARG A 183 9.02 28.43 -52.58
C ARG A 183 8.41 27.31 -53.44
N ASN A 184 7.59 26.45 -52.82
CA ASN A 184 6.13 26.39 -52.99
C ASN A 184 5.55 25.07 -52.43
N SER A 185 4.70 25.19 -51.41
CA SER A 185 3.68 24.19 -51.06
C SER A 185 2.57 24.18 -52.13
N PRO A 186 1.77 23.10 -52.26
CA PRO A 186 0.55 23.09 -51.47
C PRO A 186 0.13 21.71 -50.92
N HIS A 187 -0.66 21.79 -49.85
CA HIS A 187 -1.49 20.75 -49.25
C HIS A 187 -2.27 19.88 -50.26
N LYS A 188 -2.37 18.57 -49.95
CA LYS A 188 -3.57 17.72 -50.06
C LYS A 188 -3.28 16.40 -49.34
N ASN A 189 -3.91 16.13 -48.20
CA ASN A 189 -5.25 15.55 -47.99
C ASN A 189 -5.10 14.05 -47.71
N LEU A 190 -5.11 13.72 -46.41
CA LEU A 190 -5.04 12.39 -45.83
C LEU A 190 -6.49 11.95 -45.63
N ASN A 191 -6.98 10.99 -46.42
CA ASN A 191 -8.19 10.19 -46.18
C ASN A 191 -8.38 9.25 -47.39
N GLU A 192 -7.81 8.04 -47.33
CA GLU A 192 -8.22 6.83 -48.10
C GLU A 192 -7.21 5.71 -47.85
N TRP A 193 -7.36 4.96 -46.74
CA TRP A 193 -6.64 3.70 -46.56
C TRP A 193 -7.42 2.69 -45.72
N PHE A 194 -8.67 2.42 -46.14
CA PHE A 194 -9.35 1.18 -45.82
C PHE A 194 -10.13 0.72 -47.04
N ASN A 195 -10.07 -0.58 -47.32
CA ASN A 195 -10.65 -1.35 -48.43
C ASN A 195 -9.70 -1.52 -49.61
N THR A 196 -9.10 -2.71 -49.73
CA THR A 196 -9.29 -3.65 -50.86
C THR A 196 -8.29 -4.79 -50.72
N THR A 197 -8.70 -5.96 -50.25
CA THR A 197 -7.99 -7.22 -50.58
C THR A 197 -8.97 -8.39 -50.55
N ASN A 198 -9.49 -8.74 -51.73
CA ASN A 198 -10.02 -10.06 -52.06
C ASN A 198 -10.08 -10.16 -53.59
N GLN A 199 -9.21 -11.00 -54.18
CA GLN A 199 -9.47 -11.93 -55.29
C GLN A 199 -8.21 -12.17 -56.14
N GLU A 200 -7.77 -13.43 -56.15
CA GLU A 200 -7.31 -14.23 -57.32
C GLU A 200 -7.18 -15.69 -56.81
N GLN A 201 -8.22 -16.53 -57.03
CA GLN A 201 -8.33 -17.57 -58.07
C GLN A 201 -7.26 -18.67 -57.99
N ASN A 202 -7.64 -19.87 -57.51
CA ASN A 202 -7.93 -21.12 -58.28
C ASN A 202 -6.62 -21.88 -58.62
N GLU A 203 -6.46 -23.19 -58.40
CA GLU A 203 -7.25 -24.30 -58.96
C GLU A 203 -6.80 -25.66 -58.34
N SER A 204 -7.52 -26.75 -58.72
CA SER A 204 -7.36 -28.19 -58.41
C SER A 204 -7.84 -28.73 -57.05
N GLU A 205 -8.43 -29.93 -56.95
CA GLU A 205 -9.37 -30.74 -57.74
C GLU A 205 -9.80 -31.89 -56.80
N VAL A 206 -11.09 -32.26 -56.82
CA VAL A 206 -11.66 -33.62 -56.64
C VAL A 206 -11.27 -34.44 -55.39
N VAL A 207 -12.23 -34.70 -54.49
CA VAL A 207 -12.88 -36.02 -54.25
C VAL A 207 -14.04 -35.82 -53.25
N SER A 208 -15.22 -36.27 -53.68
CA SER A 208 -16.49 -36.31 -52.99
C SER A 208 -16.53 -37.32 -51.83
N ASN A 209 -17.19 -36.96 -50.73
CA ASN A 209 -18.05 -37.88 -49.98
C ASN A 209 -19.20 -37.14 -49.29
N THR A 210 -20.39 -37.46 -49.77
CA THR A 210 -21.72 -37.08 -49.30
C THR A 210 -22.04 -37.68 -47.93
N PHE A 211 -22.50 -36.85 -46.99
CA PHE A 211 -23.30 -37.30 -45.86
C PHE A 211 -24.49 -36.35 -45.67
N THR A 212 -25.68 -36.88 -45.94
CA THR A 212 -26.99 -36.26 -45.73
C THR A 212 -27.44 -36.48 -44.29
N GLU A 213 -27.75 -35.41 -43.56
CA GLU A 213 -28.58 -35.48 -42.36
C GLU A 213 -29.63 -34.37 -42.34
N GLU A 214 -30.75 -34.73 -41.73
CA GLU A 214 -32.09 -34.27 -41.98
C GLU A 214 -32.42 -32.92 -41.33
N LYS A 215 -33.25 -32.14 -42.04
CA LYS A 215 -33.90 -30.93 -41.53
C LYS A 215 -35.00 -31.31 -40.53
N PHE A 216 -34.82 -30.96 -39.27
CA PHE A 216 -35.94 -30.74 -38.34
C PHE A 216 -36.32 -29.25 -38.33
N GLY A 217 -37.54 -28.96 -38.75
CA GLY A 217 -38.13 -27.62 -38.75
C GLY A 217 -38.58 -27.21 -37.34
N SER A 218 -38.22 -25.99 -36.93
CA SER A 218 -38.81 -25.32 -35.78
C SER A 218 -39.99 -24.45 -36.24
N PRO A 219 -41.15 -24.51 -35.57
CA PRO A 219 -42.27 -23.64 -35.89
C PRO A 219 -42.05 -22.24 -35.31
N THR A 220 -42.16 -21.24 -36.19
CA THR A 220 -42.19 -19.81 -35.86
C THR A 220 -43.54 -19.49 -35.20
N ALA A 221 -43.53 -19.12 -33.92
CA ALA A 221 -44.70 -18.57 -33.24
C ALA A 221 -44.68 -17.04 -33.32
N GLU A 222 -45.79 -16.52 -33.84
CA GLU A 222 -46.13 -15.13 -34.07
C GLU A 222 -46.33 -14.41 -32.72
N ILE A 223 -45.48 -13.43 -32.40
CA ILE A 223 -45.61 -12.61 -31.19
C ILE A 223 -46.49 -11.41 -31.51
N THR A 224 -47.74 -11.47 -31.09
CA THR A 224 -48.68 -10.35 -31.10
C THR A 224 -48.30 -9.36 -30.00
N ARG A 225 -47.99 -8.12 -30.41
CA ARG A 225 -47.74 -6.95 -29.57
C ARG A 225 -49.03 -6.58 -28.82
N ILE A 226 -49.05 -6.69 -27.49
CA ILE A 226 -50.10 -6.12 -26.64
C ILE A 226 -49.57 -4.81 -26.07
N GLU A 227 -50.28 -3.71 -26.34
CA GLU A 227 -50.07 -2.40 -25.73
C GLU A 227 -50.51 -2.43 -24.27
N GLU A 228 -49.57 -2.25 -23.33
CA GLU A 228 -49.88 -2.07 -21.92
C GLU A 228 -50.23 -0.60 -21.64
N LYS A 229 -51.45 -0.40 -21.16
CA LYS A 229 -51.99 0.88 -20.67
C LYS A 229 -51.62 1.03 -19.18
N PRO A 230 -51.16 2.19 -18.70
CA PRO A 230 -50.79 2.35 -17.30
C PRO A 230 -52.05 2.35 -16.41
N ILE A 231 -52.02 1.53 -15.37
CA ILE A 231 -53.04 1.45 -14.32
C ILE A 231 -52.67 2.46 -13.23
N GLU A 232 -53.53 3.47 -13.02
CA GLU A 232 -53.52 4.32 -11.83
C GLU A 232 -53.97 3.51 -10.62
N ILE A 233 -53.11 3.42 -9.60
CA ILE A 233 -53.48 2.87 -8.29
C ILE A 233 -53.78 4.04 -7.35
N ASN A 234 -55.05 4.14 -6.97
CA ASN A 234 -55.54 5.03 -5.92
C ASN A 234 -55.12 4.46 -4.55
N GLU A 235 -54.43 5.27 -3.74
CA GLU A 235 -54.17 4.96 -2.33
C GLU A 235 -55.45 5.19 -1.53
N GLU A 236 -56.07 4.09 -1.08
CA GLU A 236 -57.20 4.14 -0.16
C GLU A 236 -56.73 3.94 1.29
N LYS A 237 -57.24 4.86 2.10
CA LYS A 237 -56.96 5.15 3.50
C LYS A 237 -57.57 4.07 4.39
N ILE A 238 -56.76 3.33 5.15
CA ILE A 238 -57.26 2.42 6.19
C ILE A 238 -57.07 3.06 7.56
N VAL A 239 -58.19 3.09 8.28
CA VAL A 239 -58.45 3.69 9.59
C VAL A 239 -58.03 2.72 10.71
N GLU A 240 -57.66 3.33 11.83
CA GLU A 240 -57.33 2.78 13.13
C GLU A 240 -58.34 1.74 13.65
N GLU A 241 -57.83 0.70 14.32
CA GLU A 241 -58.57 0.01 15.38
C GLU A 241 -57.60 -0.37 16.50
N GLU A 242 -57.91 0.14 17.70
CA GLU A 242 -57.29 -0.13 18.98
C GLU A 242 -57.61 -1.55 19.44
N HIS A 243 -56.66 -2.21 20.12
CA HIS A 243 -57.02 -3.18 21.15
C HIS A 243 -55.96 -3.26 22.25
N GLU A 244 -56.47 -3.11 23.47
CA GLU A 244 -55.86 -3.18 24.79
C GLU A 244 -55.37 -4.58 25.20
N GLU A 245 -54.37 -4.54 26.10
CA GLU A 245 -54.02 -5.45 27.20
C GLU A 245 -53.69 -6.94 26.92
N ASP A 246 -52.45 -7.33 27.26
CA ASP A 246 -52.23 -8.11 28.49
C ASP A 246 -50.75 -8.17 28.90
N ASP A 247 -50.54 -7.90 30.19
CA ASP A 247 -49.30 -7.98 30.97
C ASP A 247 -48.80 -9.43 31.10
N LEU A 248 -47.56 -9.70 30.69
CA LEU A 248 -46.76 -10.77 31.31
C LEU A 248 -45.28 -10.38 31.35
N SER A 249 -44.80 -10.23 32.59
CA SER A 249 -43.43 -9.95 32.96
C SER A 249 -42.53 -11.17 32.74
N PHE A 250 -41.39 -10.94 32.06
CA PHE A 250 -40.22 -11.80 32.19
C PHE A 250 -38.99 -10.93 32.43
N VAL A 251 -38.31 -11.28 33.52
CA VAL A 251 -37.06 -10.72 34.00
C VAL A 251 -35.94 -11.25 33.12
N GLU A 252 -35.17 -10.37 32.47
CA GLU A 252 -33.85 -10.75 31.95
C GLU A 252 -32.89 -9.56 31.91
N GLU A 253 -31.63 -9.92 32.08
CA GLU A 253 -30.53 -9.13 32.61
C GLU A 253 -30.02 -8.01 31.69
N HIS A 254 -29.42 -7.01 32.32
CA HIS A 254 -28.83 -5.83 31.68
C HIS A 254 -27.62 -6.18 30.80
N GLU A 255 -27.80 -6.12 29.47
CA GLU A 255 -26.70 -5.87 28.53
C GLU A 255 -26.63 -4.39 28.12
N VAL A 256 -25.44 -3.83 28.30
CA VAL A 256 -25.07 -2.44 28.01
C VAL A 256 -25.00 -2.21 26.49
N LYS A 257 -25.94 -1.42 25.94
CA LYS A 257 -25.89 -0.92 24.56
C LYS A 257 -24.97 0.31 24.45
N PRO A 258 -24.06 0.40 23.45
CA PRO A 258 -23.33 1.63 23.17
C PRO A 258 -24.19 2.66 22.42
N LEU A 259 -24.08 3.93 22.84
CA LEU A 259 -24.81 5.08 22.31
C LEU A 259 -24.56 5.30 20.80
N ARG A 260 -25.63 5.22 20.00
CA ARG A 260 -25.69 5.80 18.65
C ARG A 260 -25.81 7.33 18.75
N HIS A 261 -24.82 8.04 18.20
CA HIS A 261 -24.96 9.46 17.89
C HIS A 261 -25.81 9.63 16.64
N GLN A 262 -26.96 10.30 16.79
CA GLN A 262 -27.78 10.78 15.68
C GLN A 262 -27.11 12.02 15.07
N VAL A 263 -26.72 11.94 13.80
CA VAL A 263 -26.40 13.11 12.97
C VAL A 263 -27.59 13.34 12.05
N SER A 264 -28.25 14.48 12.24
CA SER A 264 -29.37 14.95 11.44
C SER A 264 -28.89 15.48 10.09
N ASN A 265 -29.40 14.91 9.00
CA ASN A 265 -29.26 15.44 7.65
C ASN A 265 -30.38 16.47 7.40
N SER A 266 -30.05 17.76 7.37
CA SER A 266 -30.93 18.80 6.83
C SER A 266 -30.44 19.23 5.43
N TYR A 267 -31.32 19.02 4.46
CA TYR A 267 -31.19 19.43 3.06
C TYR A 267 -31.33 20.96 2.94
N PHE A 268 -30.40 21.61 2.23
CA PHE A 268 -30.56 22.97 1.71
C PHE A 268 -30.40 22.96 0.18
N PRO A 269 -31.39 23.44 -0.61
CA PRO A 269 -31.15 23.79 -2.00
C PRO A 269 -30.73 25.26 -2.11
N ARG A 270 -29.56 25.51 -2.70
CA ARG A 270 -29.05 26.87 -3.02
C ARG A 270 -29.29 27.16 -4.50
N ARG A 271 -30.29 27.98 -4.82
CA ARG A 271 -30.37 28.78 -6.05
C ARG A 271 -30.42 30.24 -5.63
N VAL A 272 -29.43 31.02 -6.06
CA VAL A 272 -29.38 32.48 -5.90
C VAL A 272 -29.49 33.09 -7.29
N ASN A 273 -30.60 33.77 -7.55
CA ASN A 273 -30.67 34.86 -8.52
C ASN A 273 -30.87 36.15 -7.72
N THR A 274 -29.98 37.11 -7.93
CA THR A 274 -29.97 38.44 -7.31
C THR A 274 -30.85 39.39 -8.11
N GLU A 275 -31.94 39.86 -7.51
CA GLU A 275 -32.52 41.17 -7.85
C GLU A 275 -32.91 41.91 -6.55
N THR A 276 -32.32 43.10 -6.45
CA THR A 276 -32.71 44.35 -5.76
C THR A 276 -34.06 44.39 -5.04
N TYR A 277 -34.10 44.86 -3.80
CA TYR A 277 -34.97 45.96 -3.31
C TYR A 277 -34.58 46.39 -1.89
N GLU A 278 -34.41 47.70 -1.71
CA GLU A 278 -34.36 48.40 -0.42
C GLU A 278 -35.74 48.39 0.25
N VAL A 279 -35.84 48.06 1.54
CA VAL A 279 -36.90 48.62 2.42
C VAL A 279 -36.38 48.73 3.86
N GLN A 280 -36.43 49.95 4.39
CA GLN A 280 -36.31 50.29 5.80
C GLN A 280 -37.52 49.78 6.59
N ALA A 281 -37.33 49.21 7.77
CA ALA A 281 -38.33 49.29 8.83
C ALA A 281 -37.69 49.17 10.22
N ARG A 282 -37.86 50.25 10.99
CA ARG A 282 -37.72 50.32 12.45
C ARG A 282 -38.77 49.40 13.10
N SER A 283 -38.45 48.77 14.23
CA SER A 283 -39.11 49.04 15.52
C SER A 283 -38.81 48.01 16.63
N HIS A 284 -38.57 48.58 17.81
CA HIS A 284 -39.00 48.18 19.15
C HIS A 284 -38.51 46.89 19.85
N ILE A 285 -37.62 47.12 20.84
CA ILE A 285 -37.79 46.88 22.29
C ILE A 285 -38.24 45.48 22.72
N ASN A 286 -37.36 44.72 23.39
CA ASN A 286 -37.41 44.56 24.85
C ASN A 286 -36.14 43.89 25.38
N GLU A 287 -35.48 44.58 26.30
CA GLU A 287 -34.23 44.20 26.94
C GLU A 287 -34.55 43.81 28.40
N SER A 288 -34.33 42.54 28.76
CA SER A 288 -34.43 42.07 30.14
C SER A 288 -33.07 42.11 30.79
N GLN A 289 -33.05 42.79 31.93
CA GLN A 289 -31.92 43.12 32.78
C GLN A 289 -31.13 41.88 33.25
N MET A 290 -29.81 41.91 33.11
CA MET A 290 -28.92 41.20 34.03
C MET A 290 -27.72 42.08 34.39
N GLU A 291 -27.73 42.46 35.66
CA GLU A 291 -26.74 43.20 36.41
C GLU A 291 -25.46 42.37 36.59
N LYS A 292 -24.33 42.83 36.05
CA LYS A 292 -22.99 42.34 36.41
C LYS A 292 -22.00 43.49 36.59
N VAL A 293 -21.76 43.77 37.87
CA VAL A 293 -20.55 44.27 38.54
C VAL A 293 -19.38 44.64 37.61
N LEU A 294 -19.15 45.95 37.48
CA LEU A 294 -17.98 46.56 36.84
C LEU A 294 -16.77 46.52 37.77
N ILE A 295 -15.68 45.87 37.34
CA ILE A 295 -14.32 46.12 37.83
C ILE A 295 -13.69 47.12 36.84
N PRO A 296 -13.15 48.27 37.28
CA PRO A 296 -12.59 49.25 36.37
C PRO A 296 -11.22 48.79 35.86
N LEU A 297 -11.14 48.38 34.59
CA LEU A 297 -9.87 48.24 33.89
C LEU A 297 -9.25 49.63 33.67
N SER A 298 -8.04 49.80 34.18
CA SER A 298 -7.19 50.96 33.91
C SER A 298 -6.81 51.03 32.43
N LYS A 299 -6.73 52.27 31.93
CA LYS A 299 -6.47 52.62 30.53
C LYS A 299 -5.13 52.02 30.04
N PRO A 300 -5.07 51.42 28.83
CA PRO A 300 -3.79 51.00 28.27
C PRO A 300 -2.94 52.25 27.96
N VAL A 301 -1.76 52.28 28.56
CA VAL A 301 -0.71 53.27 28.27
C VAL A 301 -0.25 53.05 26.83
N ARG A 302 -0.50 54.05 25.99
CA ARG A 302 -0.07 54.11 24.59
C ARG A 302 1.46 54.26 24.55
N ALA A 303 2.17 53.13 24.48
CA ALA A 303 3.59 53.13 24.19
C ALA A 303 3.80 53.70 22.79
N GLN A 304 4.59 54.78 22.70
CA GLN A 304 4.99 55.37 21.43
C GLN A 304 5.95 54.42 20.73
N GLU A 305 5.54 53.92 19.56
CA GLU A 305 6.41 53.17 18.65
C GLU A 305 7.55 54.09 18.18
N THR A 306 8.76 53.82 18.64
CA THR A 306 9.99 54.38 18.09
C THR A 306 10.16 53.84 16.67
N LYS A 307 10.06 54.74 15.69
CA LYS A 307 10.42 54.49 14.28
C LYS A 307 11.92 54.18 14.18
N VAL A 308 12.28 52.92 14.40
CA VAL A 308 13.61 52.40 14.06
C VAL A 308 13.64 52.23 12.55
N ASN A 309 14.29 53.18 11.87
CA ASN A 309 14.58 53.13 10.45
C ASN A 309 15.72 52.11 10.22
N GLY A 310 15.40 50.83 10.42
CA GLY A 310 16.32 49.73 10.16
C GLY A 310 16.40 49.47 8.67
N ASN A 311 17.60 49.60 8.11
CA ASN A 311 17.95 49.21 6.75
C ASN A 311 17.36 47.82 6.45
N ARG A 312 16.25 47.80 5.71
CA ARG A 312 15.81 46.67 4.90
C ARG A 312 16.83 46.53 3.77
N GLU A 313 18.01 45.99 4.07
CA GLU A 313 18.72 45.22 3.06
C GLU A 313 17.81 44.03 2.75
N ILE A 314 16.99 44.25 1.73
CA ILE A 314 16.13 43.28 1.09
C ILE A 314 17.01 42.07 0.83
N GLU A 315 16.84 41.02 1.64
CA GLU A 315 17.20 39.66 1.29
C GLU A 315 16.80 39.49 -0.16
N LYS A 316 17.79 39.45 -1.07
CA LYS A 316 17.58 39.08 -2.46
C LYS A 316 17.21 37.61 -2.43
N ALA A 317 15.93 37.37 -2.15
CA ALA A 317 15.32 36.07 -2.03
C ALA A 317 15.74 35.28 -3.27
N TYR A 318 16.54 34.25 -3.05
CA TYR A 318 16.96 33.33 -4.10
C TYR A 318 15.67 32.86 -4.78
N LYS A 319 15.45 33.29 -6.02
CA LYS A 319 14.24 32.97 -6.77
C LYS A 319 14.37 31.51 -7.16
N ILE A 320 13.88 30.62 -6.29
CA ILE A 320 13.88 29.18 -6.52
C ILE A 320 13.19 28.94 -7.86
N ASP A 321 13.92 28.35 -8.81
CA ASP A 321 13.38 27.99 -10.11
C ASP A 321 12.45 26.78 -9.94
N LYS A 322 11.15 27.05 -9.89
CA LYS A 322 10.12 26.02 -9.76
C LYS A 322 10.20 24.99 -10.89
N ASN A 323 10.57 25.40 -12.09
CA ASN A 323 10.66 24.49 -13.23
C ASN A 323 11.77 23.46 -13.04
N TYR A 324 12.91 23.89 -12.50
CA TYR A 324 14.01 22.98 -12.16
C TYR A 324 13.56 21.95 -11.12
N ILE A 325 12.84 22.37 -10.08
CA ILE A 325 12.34 21.45 -9.04
C ILE A 325 11.33 20.46 -9.61
N TYR A 326 10.36 20.92 -10.39
CA TYR A 326 9.37 20.01 -11.00
C TYR A 326 10.02 19.03 -11.97
N GLN A 327 11.03 19.46 -12.75
CA GLN A 327 11.82 18.56 -13.59
C GLN A 327 12.61 17.55 -12.76
N LYS A 328 13.19 17.96 -11.63
CA LYS A 328 13.90 17.04 -10.72
C LYS A 328 12.94 15.99 -10.15
N ILE A 329 11.77 16.39 -9.66
CA ILE A 329 10.74 15.46 -9.18
C ILE A 329 10.31 14.50 -10.30
N ALA A 330 10.00 15.01 -11.49
CA ALA A 330 9.59 14.19 -12.63
C ALA A 330 10.67 13.19 -13.08
N ARG A 331 11.95 13.57 -12.99
CA ARG A 331 13.07 12.65 -13.23
C ARG A 331 13.12 11.56 -12.17
N THR A 332 13.09 11.92 -10.89
CA THR A 332 13.10 10.94 -9.79
C THR A 332 11.95 9.93 -9.91
N ILE A 333 10.73 10.38 -10.26
CA ILE A 333 9.60 9.47 -10.52
C ILE A 333 9.94 8.46 -11.63
N LYS A 334 10.50 8.94 -12.75
CA LYS A 334 10.87 8.07 -13.88
C LYS A 334 12.03 7.14 -13.57
N ASP A 335 13.03 7.63 -12.84
CA ASP A 335 14.22 6.87 -12.45
C ASP A 335 13.81 5.68 -11.55
N GLN A 336 12.77 5.86 -10.72
CA GLN A 336 12.15 4.81 -9.90
C GLN A 336 11.10 3.95 -10.65
N GLN A 337 11.06 4.05 -11.98
CA GLN A 337 10.16 3.31 -12.87
C GLN A 337 8.66 3.59 -12.67
N PHE A 338 8.31 4.73 -12.08
CA PHE A 338 6.92 5.19 -12.04
C PHE A 338 6.57 5.87 -13.36
N HIS A 339 5.35 5.61 -13.84
CA HIS A 339 4.76 6.35 -14.94
C HIS A 339 4.30 7.72 -14.44
N GLU A 340 4.88 8.78 -14.99
CA GLU A 340 4.45 10.15 -14.77
C GLU A 340 3.16 10.42 -15.55
N ILE A 341 2.08 10.76 -14.86
CA ILE A 341 0.80 11.08 -15.48
C ILE A 341 0.66 12.60 -15.58
N PRO A 342 0.47 13.16 -16.79
CA PRO A 342 0.43 14.59 -16.95
C PRO A 342 -0.90 15.16 -16.42
N LEU A 343 -0.80 16.21 -15.60
CA LEU A 343 -1.94 16.84 -14.93
C LEU A 343 -2.80 17.74 -15.84
N ASN A 344 -2.39 17.94 -17.09
CA ASN A 344 -3.11 18.77 -18.06
C ASN A 344 -4.25 18.03 -18.79
N ILE A 345 -4.37 16.71 -18.59
CA ILE A 345 -5.44 15.91 -19.19
C ILE A 345 -6.77 16.19 -18.46
N HIS A 346 -7.88 16.10 -19.19
CA HIS A 346 -9.23 16.44 -18.71
C HIS A 346 -9.63 15.65 -17.47
N GLU A 347 -9.30 14.36 -17.42
CA GLU A 347 -9.62 13.41 -16.35
C GLU A 347 -8.95 13.79 -15.03
N MET A 348 -7.82 14.52 -15.08
CA MET A 348 -7.09 15.00 -13.89
C MET A 348 -7.53 16.38 -13.40
N ARG A 349 -8.51 17.01 -14.06
CA ARG A 349 -8.94 18.39 -13.76
C ARG A 349 -9.35 18.59 -12.31
N GLU A 350 -10.03 17.60 -11.72
CA GLU A 350 -10.54 17.67 -10.34
C GLU A 350 -9.40 17.64 -9.31
N PHE A 351 -8.32 16.91 -9.60
CA PHE A 351 -7.19 16.73 -8.70
C PHE A 351 -6.12 17.81 -8.85
N ARG A 352 -6.01 18.42 -10.04
CA ARG A 352 -4.95 19.37 -10.42
C ARG A 352 -4.69 20.51 -9.43
N ARG A 353 -5.69 20.93 -8.65
CA ARG A 353 -5.50 22.00 -7.65
C ARG A 353 -4.65 21.56 -6.46
N GLY A 354 -4.69 20.29 -6.09
CA GLY A 354 -4.06 19.76 -4.89
C GLY A 354 -2.76 19.00 -5.10
N ILE A 355 -2.33 18.79 -6.34
CA ILE A 355 -1.09 18.08 -6.69
C ILE A 355 -0.32 18.86 -7.75
N ASP A 356 1.00 18.73 -7.72
CA ASP A 356 1.91 19.31 -8.72
C ASP A 356 2.47 18.24 -9.66
N ASN A 357 2.61 17.00 -9.19
CA ASN A 357 3.01 15.84 -9.98
C ASN A 357 2.20 14.61 -9.56
N PHE A 358 2.14 13.60 -10.43
CA PHE A 358 1.44 12.35 -10.16
C PHE A 358 2.20 11.17 -10.78
N GLY A 359 2.62 10.24 -9.94
CA GLY A 359 3.26 8.99 -10.35
C GLY A 359 2.32 7.80 -10.14
N CYS A 360 2.41 6.80 -11.01
CA CYS A 360 1.81 5.50 -10.77
C CYS A 360 2.74 4.34 -11.15
N LYS A 361 2.65 3.21 -10.43
CA LYS A 361 3.43 2.00 -10.69
C LYS A 361 2.61 0.77 -10.34
N ILE A 362 2.86 -0.33 -11.05
CA ILE A 362 2.34 -1.66 -10.68
C ILE A 362 3.45 -2.42 -9.98
N ILE A 363 3.15 -2.93 -8.79
CA ILE A 363 4.06 -3.79 -8.02
C ILE A 363 3.49 -5.21 -8.09
N THR A 364 4.31 -6.17 -8.53
CA THR A 364 3.90 -7.59 -8.55
C THR A 364 4.31 -8.22 -7.24
N VAL A 365 3.32 -8.66 -6.44
CA VAL A 365 3.54 -9.26 -5.12
C VAL A 365 3.58 -10.78 -5.24
N SER A 366 2.63 -11.36 -5.97
CA SER A 366 2.54 -12.79 -6.23
C SER A 366 1.98 -13.05 -7.63
N ASN A 367 1.85 -14.32 -8.00
CA ASN A 367 1.25 -14.71 -9.29
C ASN A 367 -0.22 -14.26 -9.44
N ASN A 368 -0.93 -14.08 -8.32
CA ASN A 368 -2.35 -13.74 -8.29
C ASN A 368 -2.67 -12.41 -7.59
N LYS A 369 -1.68 -11.65 -7.14
CA LYS A 369 -1.86 -10.35 -6.47
C LYS A 369 -0.87 -9.32 -7.01
N ARG A 370 -1.39 -8.17 -7.42
CA ARG A 370 -0.62 -6.99 -7.83
C ARG A 370 -1.13 -5.76 -7.09
N LEU A 371 -0.26 -4.78 -6.89
CA LEU A 371 -0.61 -3.50 -6.28
C LEU A 371 -0.54 -2.42 -7.34
N ILE A 372 -1.55 -1.55 -7.39
CA ILE A 372 -1.54 -0.32 -8.16
C ILE A 372 -1.21 0.80 -7.18
N MET A 373 0.04 1.25 -7.21
CA MET A 373 0.52 2.32 -6.34
C MET A 373 0.37 3.67 -7.05
N LEU A 374 -0.32 4.61 -6.39
CA LEU A 374 -0.58 5.96 -6.86
C LEU A 374 0.07 6.96 -5.90
N ILE A 375 0.91 7.86 -6.42
CA ILE A 375 1.68 8.81 -5.61
C ILE A 375 1.32 10.24 -6.02
N PRO A 376 0.29 10.84 -5.40
CA PRO A 376 0.01 12.26 -5.55
C PRO A 376 1.08 13.10 -4.83
N LEU A 377 1.80 13.93 -5.60
CA LEU A 377 2.93 14.73 -5.10
C LEU A 377 2.57 16.21 -5.07
N LYS A 378 2.87 16.87 -3.95
CA LYS A 378 2.80 18.33 -3.82
C LYS A 378 4.15 18.90 -3.43
N PHE A 379 4.62 19.94 -4.12
CA PHE A 379 5.83 20.65 -3.74
C PHE A 379 5.49 21.88 -2.89
N LEU A 380 6.11 21.97 -1.71
CA LEU A 380 6.01 23.09 -0.80
C LEU A 380 7.35 23.86 -0.77
N PRO A 381 7.43 25.03 -1.42
CA PRO A 381 8.59 25.89 -1.27
C PRO A 381 8.57 26.51 0.13
N SER A 382 9.32 25.93 1.06
CA SER A 382 9.53 26.51 2.39
C SER A 382 10.88 27.21 2.44
N ARG A 383 11.04 28.15 3.38
CA ARG A 383 12.36 28.68 3.78
C ARG A 383 12.86 28.12 5.10
N ASN A 384 11.94 27.65 5.92
CA ASN A 384 12.25 27.11 7.24
C ASN A 384 12.15 25.59 7.18
N PRO A 385 12.86 24.89 8.08
CA PRO A 385 12.60 23.48 8.32
C PRO A 385 11.13 23.24 8.68
N LEU A 386 10.64 22.03 8.44
CA LEU A 386 9.30 21.62 8.85
C LEU A 386 9.41 20.63 10.01
N MET A 387 8.52 20.75 10.98
CA MET A 387 8.38 19.79 12.08
C MET A 387 7.05 19.08 11.91
N VAL A 388 7.06 17.76 11.90
CA VAL A 388 5.87 16.94 11.62
C VAL A 388 5.53 16.19 12.89
N SER A 389 4.30 16.35 13.34
CA SER A 389 3.70 15.45 14.31
C SER A 389 2.76 14.46 13.62
N GLU A 390 2.35 13.42 14.34
CA GLU A 390 1.33 12.48 13.86
C GLU A 390 0.04 13.18 13.42
N MET A 391 -0.25 14.34 14.04
CA MET A 391 -1.48 15.08 13.84
C MET A 391 -1.34 16.30 12.93
N LYS A 392 -0.17 16.99 12.92
CA LYS A 392 -0.03 18.33 12.31
C LYS A 392 1.35 18.56 11.70
N VAL A 393 1.39 19.44 10.70
CA VAL A 393 2.64 19.99 10.17
C VAL A 393 2.90 21.38 10.73
N LEU A 394 3.95 21.52 11.51
CA LEU A 394 4.37 22.74 12.19
C LEU A 394 5.55 23.39 11.46
N LYS A 395 5.56 24.73 11.48
CA LYS A 395 6.69 25.54 11.03
C LYS A 395 7.32 26.16 12.28
N PRO A 396 8.59 25.89 12.59
CA PRO A 396 9.25 26.51 13.73
C PRO A 396 9.29 28.03 13.51
N VAL A 397 8.86 28.74 14.54
CA VAL A 397 8.92 30.19 14.64
C VAL A 397 10.37 30.55 15.00
N GLY A 398 11.01 31.44 14.23
CA GLY A 398 12.39 31.84 14.52
C GLY A 398 12.48 32.57 15.86
N GLU A 399 13.57 32.37 16.60
CA GLU A 399 13.79 32.92 17.96
C GLU A 399 13.59 34.44 18.07
N SER A 400 13.72 35.18 16.96
CA SER A 400 13.51 36.63 16.91
C SER A 400 12.05 37.07 16.95
N GLU A 401 11.08 36.18 16.73
CA GLU A 401 9.64 36.48 16.83
C GLU A 401 9.15 36.17 18.25
N SER A 402 9.59 37.00 19.20
CA SER A 402 9.41 36.74 20.63
C SER A 402 7.95 36.76 21.09
N SER A 403 7.57 35.66 21.74
CA SER A 403 6.70 35.59 22.93
C SER A 403 5.19 35.80 22.85
N SER A 404 4.58 36.12 21.69
CA SER A 404 3.09 36.19 21.63
C SER A 404 2.42 35.60 20.40
N LEU A 405 3.18 35.17 19.39
CA LEU A 405 2.61 34.42 18.27
C LEU A 405 2.51 32.94 18.63
N GLN A 406 1.41 32.64 19.32
CA GLN A 406 0.67 31.39 19.21
C GLN A 406 0.94 30.74 17.86
N TYR A 407 1.31 29.44 17.88
CA TYR A 407 1.18 28.51 16.76
C TYR A 407 0.11 29.01 15.79
N ILE A 408 0.52 29.68 14.69
CA ILE A 408 -0.45 30.21 13.73
C ILE A 408 -1.24 29.00 13.27
N GLN A 409 -2.53 29.01 13.60
CA GLN A 409 -3.32 27.81 13.84
C GLN A 409 -3.56 26.97 12.57
N ASP A 410 -3.12 27.44 11.40
CA ASP A 410 -2.97 26.67 10.18
C ASP A 410 -1.68 27.12 9.46
N SER A 411 -0.60 26.36 9.60
CA SER A 411 0.57 26.57 8.76
C SER A 411 0.17 26.33 7.29
N ILE A 412 0.77 27.06 6.35
CA ILE A 412 0.57 26.81 4.91
C ILE A 412 0.83 25.33 4.57
N ALA A 413 1.78 24.70 5.27
CA ALA A 413 2.09 23.28 5.13
C ALA A 413 0.90 22.39 5.52
N GLU A 414 0.26 22.67 6.66
CA GLU A 414 -0.94 21.95 7.12
C GLU A 414 -2.12 22.13 6.16
N ALA A 415 -2.29 23.32 5.57
CA ALA A 415 -3.31 23.54 4.54
C ALA A 415 -3.06 22.68 3.29
N HIS A 416 -1.81 22.56 2.85
CA HIS A 416 -1.43 21.66 1.75
C HIS A 416 -1.61 20.19 2.12
N ALA A 417 -1.28 19.78 3.35
CA ALA A 417 -1.49 18.43 3.83
C ALA A 417 -2.97 18.03 3.78
N ARG A 418 -3.86 18.89 4.31
CA ARG A 418 -5.32 18.67 4.23
C ARG A 418 -5.83 18.63 2.79
N GLN A 419 -5.27 19.46 1.91
CA GLN A 419 -5.65 19.46 0.50
C GLN A 419 -5.23 18.15 -0.19
N LEU A 420 -4.03 17.65 0.11
CA LEU A 420 -3.49 16.44 -0.47
C LEU A 420 -4.23 15.19 0.04
N LYS A 421 -4.63 15.18 1.32
CA LYS A 421 -5.54 14.17 1.87
C LYS A 421 -6.87 14.14 1.10
N LYS A 422 -7.52 15.30 0.92
CA LYS A 422 -8.78 15.40 0.15
C LYS A 422 -8.63 14.90 -1.28
N VAL A 423 -7.50 15.17 -1.94
CA VAL A 423 -7.22 14.64 -3.28
C VAL A 423 -7.06 13.13 -3.24
N SER A 424 -6.33 12.59 -2.28
CA SER A 424 -6.12 11.15 -2.14
C SER A 424 -7.43 10.40 -1.86
N ASP A 425 -8.25 10.92 -0.95
CA ASP A 425 -9.59 10.38 -0.67
C ASP A 425 -10.46 10.40 -1.95
N ALA A 426 -10.47 11.50 -2.70
CA ALA A 426 -11.23 11.63 -3.95
C ALA A 426 -10.68 10.74 -5.08
N MET A 427 -9.36 10.52 -5.15
CA MET A 427 -8.74 9.59 -6.08
C MET A 427 -9.15 8.15 -5.74
N PHE A 428 -9.12 7.77 -4.47
CA PHE A 428 -9.55 6.45 -4.00
C PHE A 428 -11.01 6.19 -4.33
N ASP A 429 -11.90 7.16 -4.06
CA ASP A 429 -13.31 7.06 -4.43
C ASP A 429 -13.53 6.97 -5.94
N SER A 430 -12.82 7.77 -6.74
CA SER A 430 -12.89 7.71 -8.20
C SER A 430 -12.43 6.34 -8.73
N PHE A 431 -11.39 5.78 -8.13
CA PHE A 431 -10.84 4.50 -8.56
C PHE A 431 -11.73 3.31 -8.17
N THR A 432 -12.17 3.24 -6.92
CA THR A 432 -13.02 2.15 -6.40
C THR A 432 -14.39 2.10 -7.07
N ASN A 433 -14.94 3.24 -7.50
CA ASN A 433 -16.21 3.29 -8.21
C ASN A 433 -16.08 3.10 -9.75
N GLY A 434 -14.88 2.85 -10.27
CA GLY A 434 -14.64 2.69 -11.71
C GLY A 434 -14.85 3.98 -12.51
N GLY A 435 -14.41 5.11 -11.94
CA GLY A 435 -14.54 6.45 -12.51
C GLY A 435 -13.55 6.78 -13.63
N THR A 436 -13.46 8.07 -13.97
CA THR A 436 -12.58 8.58 -15.04
C THR A 436 -11.10 8.33 -14.74
N LEU A 437 -10.68 8.46 -13.47
CA LEU A 437 -9.31 8.18 -13.05
C LEU A 437 -8.94 6.72 -13.28
N TYR A 438 -9.83 5.79 -12.93
CA TYR A 438 -9.62 4.36 -13.15
C TYR A 438 -9.35 4.06 -14.63
N ASN A 439 -10.19 4.58 -15.53
CA ASN A 439 -10.02 4.36 -16.98
C ASN A 439 -8.70 4.95 -17.50
N LEU A 440 -8.34 6.15 -17.02
CA LEU A 440 -7.06 6.78 -17.36
C LEU A 440 -5.89 5.90 -16.91
N ILE A 441 -5.84 5.51 -15.64
CA ILE A 441 -4.77 4.66 -15.09
C ILE A 441 -4.70 3.32 -15.82
N SER A 442 -5.85 2.70 -16.08
CA SER A 442 -5.91 1.41 -16.77
C SER A 442 -5.33 1.51 -18.18
N SER A 443 -5.64 2.60 -18.91
CA SER A 443 -5.08 2.83 -20.24
C SER A 443 -3.57 3.09 -20.22
N TYR A 444 -3.07 3.82 -19.22
CA TYR A 444 -1.64 4.13 -19.10
C TYR A 444 -0.80 2.93 -18.72
N LEU A 445 -1.34 2.06 -17.87
CA LEU A 445 -0.66 0.88 -17.37
C LEU A 445 -0.92 -0.38 -18.21
N GLY A 446 -1.73 -0.29 -19.27
CA GLY A 446 -2.13 -1.44 -20.08
C GLY A 446 -2.90 -2.49 -19.28
N LEU A 447 -3.69 -2.06 -18.30
CA LEU A 447 -4.45 -2.94 -17.42
C LEU A 447 -5.80 -3.28 -18.06
N ASP A 448 -6.00 -4.57 -18.33
CA ASP A 448 -7.32 -5.15 -18.62
C ASP A 448 -8.05 -5.53 -17.32
N ALA A 449 -7.88 -4.73 -16.27
CA ALA A 449 -8.55 -4.93 -15.00
C ALA A 449 -10.04 -4.58 -15.15
N ILE A 450 -10.88 -5.26 -14.35
CA ILE A 450 -12.30 -4.97 -14.24
C ILE A 450 -12.65 -4.87 -12.77
N VAL A 451 -13.32 -3.78 -12.39
CA VAL A 451 -13.95 -3.66 -11.06
C VAL A 451 -15.09 -4.67 -11.00
N GLN A 452 -14.90 -5.73 -10.23
CA GLN A 452 -15.91 -6.75 -9.99
C GLN A 452 -17.02 -6.17 -9.13
N LYS A 453 -18.27 -6.35 -9.56
CA LYS A 453 -19.44 -5.81 -8.87
C LYS A 453 -20.27 -6.94 -8.28
N GLY A 454 -20.76 -6.73 -7.06
CA GLY A 454 -21.71 -7.63 -6.41
C GLY A 454 -23.13 -7.47 -6.96
N PHE A 455 -24.09 -8.20 -6.40
CA PHE A 455 -25.49 -8.17 -6.84
C PHE A 455 -26.13 -6.77 -6.84
N LYS A 456 -25.72 -5.90 -5.90
CA LYS A 456 -26.22 -4.52 -5.80
C LYS A 456 -25.43 -3.52 -6.66
N GLN A 457 -24.65 -4.00 -7.63
CA GLN A 457 -23.70 -3.19 -8.43
C GLN A 457 -22.65 -2.44 -7.61
N LYS A 458 -22.46 -2.83 -6.33
CA LYS A 458 -21.41 -2.28 -5.47
C LYS A 458 -20.07 -2.92 -5.86
N PRO A 459 -18.99 -2.14 -5.92
CA PRO A 459 -17.67 -2.69 -6.22
C PRO A 459 -17.21 -3.60 -5.07
N LEU A 460 -16.66 -4.77 -5.41
CA LEU A 460 -16.19 -5.78 -4.47
C LEU A 460 -14.68 -5.85 -4.42
N PHE A 461 -14.03 -5.89 -5.58
CA PHE A 461 -12.57 -5.91 -5.74
C PHE A 461 -12.24 -5.64 -7.20
N MET A 462 -10.96 -5.59 -7.54
CA MET A 462 -10.49 -5.42 -8.91
C MET A 462 -9.69 -6.63 -9.34
N ALA A 463 -9.97 -7.15 -10.53
CA ALA A 463 -9.23 -8.29 -11.06
C ALA A 463 -9.10 -8.24 -12.58
N SER A 464 -8.01 -8.82 -13.10
CA SER A 464 -7.83 -9.15 -14.51
C SER A 464 -7.50 -10.64 -14.61
N GLY A 465 -8.45 -11.44 -15.09
CA GLY A 465 -8.33 -12.90 -15.08
C GLY A 465 -8.20 -13.44 -13.65
N GLU A 466 -7.07 -14.11 -13.37
CA GLU A 466 -6.74 -14.71 -12.06
C GLU A 466 -5.94 -13.77 -11.15
N VAL A 467 -5.66 -12.55 -11.61
CA VAL A 467 -4.85 -11.58 -10.87
C VAL A 467 -5.75 -10.55 -10.20
N GLU A 468 -5.70 -10.48 -8.89
CA GLU A 468 -6.31 -9.44 -8.07
C GLU A 468 -5.41 -8.19 -8.04
N TYR A 469 -6.04 -7.02 -8.09
CA TYR A 469 -5.37 -5.73 -7.95
C TYR A 469 -5.84 -5.01 -6.68
N GLU A 470 -4.90 -4.67 -5.82
CA GLU A 470 -5.12 -3.81 -4.66
C GLU A 470 -4.60 -2.40 -4.95
N ILE A 471 -5.27 -1.37 -4.43
CA ILE A 471 -4.98 0.03 -4.75
C ILE A 471 -4.37 0.69 -3.53
N ILE A 472 -3.25 1.35 -3.74
CA ILE A 472 -2.50 2.03 -2.68
C ILE A 472 -2.31 3.48 -3.11
N ILE A 473 -2.66 4.41 -2.25
CA ILE A 473 -2.48 5.85 -2.48
C ILE A 473 -1.68 6.44 -1.34
N ASP A 474 -0.43 6.80 -1.62
CA ASP A 474 0.46 7.43 -0.66
C ASP A 474 0.79 8.86 -1.09
N PRO A 475 0.11 9.85 -0.50
CA PRO A 475 0.43 11.25 -0.76
C PRO A 475 1.80 11.63 -0.19
N ILE A 476 2.54 12.42 -0.97
CA ILE A 476 3.87 12.91 -0.57
C ILE A 476 3.93 14.44 -0.70
N LEU A 477 4.32 15.10 0.40
CA LEU A 477 4.64 16.52 0.43
C LEU A 477 6.17 16.70 0.35
N VAL A 478 6.64 17.23 -0.77
CA VAL A 478 8.07 17.45 -1.03
C VAL A 478 8.45 18.88 -0.65
N THR A 479 9.56 19.06 0.05
CA THR A 479 10.11 20.38 0.41
C THR A 479 11.59 20.49 0.03
N ASN A 480 12.09 21.71 -0.09
CA ASN A 480 13.50 22.01 -0.32
C ASN A 480 14.34 22.11 0.98
N ASN A 481 13.70 22.12 2.15
CA ASN A 481 14.39 22.21 3.44
C ASN A 481 14.32 20.91 4.22
N SER A 482 15.07 20.85 5.32
CA SER A 482 14.99 19.74 6.28
C SER A 482 13.59 19.61 6.87
N VAL A 483 13.24 18.36 7.15
CA VAL A 483 11.99 17.94 7.77
C VAL A 483 12.38 17.07 8.96
N PHE A 484 11.72 17.27 10.08
CA PHE A 484 11.96 16.53 11.32
C PHE A 484 10.63 15.99 11.85
N SER A 485 10.63 14.79 12.41
CA SER A 485 9.52 14.31 13.23
C SER A 485 9.70 14.80 14.67
N ILE A 486 8.60 15.12 15.34
CA ILE A 486 8.60 15.59 16.72
C ILE A 486 8.66 14.40 17.69
N GLU A 487 8.04 13.28 17.32
CA GLU A 487 7.85 12.12 18.20
C GLU A 487 9.05 11.18 18.20
N LYS A 488 9.67 10.97 17.04
CA LYS A 488 10.72 9.96 16.86
C LYS A 488 11.75 10.39 15.81
N THR A 489 12.98 9.91 15.97
CA THR A 489 14.00 10.02 14.92
C THR A 489 13.73 8.96 13.86
N ILE A 490 13.03 9.35 12.80
CA ILE A 490 12.69 8.48 11.66
C ILE A 490 13.13 9.14 10.34
N PRO A 491 13.48 8.34 9.31
CA PRO A 491 14.00 8.87 8.06
C PRO A 491 12.98 9.74 7.30
N PHE A 492 11.70 9.41 7.39
CA PHE A 492 10.63 10.06 6.62
C PHE A 492 9.51 10.54 7.56
N PRO A 493 9.55 11.79 8.03
CA PRO A 493 8.51 12.34 8.88
C PRO A 493 7.10 12.12 8.29
N TYR A 494 6.21 11.55 9.10
CA TYR A 494 4.92 11.02 8.64
C TYR A 494 3.77 11.57 9.48
N GLN A 495 2.74 12.11 8.81
CA GLN A 495 1.52 12.59 9.45
C GLN A 495 0.42 11.54 9.31
N LYS A 496 0.17 10.80 10.39
CA LYS A 496 -0.79 9.69 10.43
C LYS A 496 -2.23 10.11 10.11
N SER A 497 -2.66 11.30 10.54
CA SER A 497 -4.03 11.78 10.33
C SER A 497 -4.42 11.96 8.85
N SER A 498 -3.43 12.05 7.96
CA SER A 498 -3.58 12.31 6.53
C SER A 498 -2.87 11.29 5.64
N ASN A 499 -2.31 10.20 6.22
CA ASN A 499 -1.43 9.25 5.54
C ASN A 499 -0.34 9.95 4.71
N LEU A 500 0.28 11.00 5.26
CA LEU A 500 1.12 11.91 4.48
C LEU A 500 2.59 11.79 4.86
N HIS A 501 3.43 11.42 3.89
CA HIS A 501 4.88 11.52 4.03
C HIS A 501 5.36 12.92 3.65
N ILE A 502 6.29 13.45 4.45
CA ILE A 502 6.87 14.77 4.21
C ILE A 502 8.38 14.60 4.09
N VAL A 503 8.90 14.89 2.89
CA VAL A 503 10.27 14.54 2.53
C VAL A 503 11.00 15.71 1.91
N LYS A 504 12.30 15.77 2.16
CA LYS A 504 13.19 16.68 1.45
C LYS A 504 13.39 16.17 0.02
N LEU A 505 13.50 17.08 -0.95
CA LEU A 505 13.64 16.74 -2.37
C LEU A 505 14.80 15.78 -2.67
N GLU A 506 15.87 15.80 -1.88
CA GLU A 506 17.01 14.89 -2.04
C GLU A 506 16.74 13.46 -1.56
N ARG A 507 15.77 13.25 -0.66
CA ARG A 507 15.39 11.93 -0.12
C ARG A 507 14.13 11.36 -0.77
N LEU A 508 13.58 12.04 -1.79
CA LEU A 508 12.37 11.57 -2.47
C LEU A 508 12.55 10.18 -3.09
N GLU A 509 13.73 9.93 -3.67
CA GLU A 509 14.08 8.65 -4.27
C GLU A 509 14.04 7.51 -3.23
N GLU A 510 14.76 7.72 -2.12
CA GLU A 510 14.83 6.78 -0.99
C GLU A 510 13.45 6.49 -0.37
N LEU A 511 12.60 7.52 -0.24
CA LEU A 511 11.23 7.33 0.24
C LEU A 511 10.40 6.47 -0.73
N MET A 512 10.52 6.70 -2.04
CA MET A 512 9.78 5.92 -3.04
C MET A 512 10.19 4.45 -3.03
N GLU A 513 11.48 4.17 -2.88
CA GLU A 513 12.00 2.80 -2.71
C GLU A 513 11.46 2.16 -1.42
N TYR A 514 11.51 2.87 -0.29
CA TYR A 514 10.92 2.40 0.97
C TYR A 514 9.43 2.06 0.82
N LEU A 515 8.64 2.94 0.19
CA LEU A 515 7.20 2.71 0.04
C LEU A 515 6.88 1.51 -0.86
N GLU A 516 7.65 1.33 -1.95
CA GLU A 516 7.50 0.16 -2.83
C GLU A 516 7.77 -1.14 -2.06
N GLN A 517 8.89 -1.21 -1.34
CA GLN A 517 9.23 -2.40 -0.57
C GLN A 517 8.26 -2.63 0.60
N LYS A 518 7.86 -1.56 1.29
CA LYS A 518 6.86 -1.62 2.38
C LYS A 518 5.59 -2.31 1.91
N HIS A 519 5.03 -1.84 0.82
CA HIS A 519 3.76 -2.36 0.35
C HIS A 519 3.90 -3.74 -0.28
N ALA A 520 5.02 -4.03 -0.95
CA ALA A 520 5.30 -5.38 -1.44
C ALA A 520 5.35 -6.40 -0.29
N LEU A 521 6.06 -6.07 0.78
CA LEU A 521 6.20 -6.92 1.96
C LEU A 521 4.90 -7.07 2.74
N LEU A 522 4.22 -5.97 3.05
CA LEU A 522 2.93 -6.01 3.74
C LEU A 522 1.91 -6.83 2.95
N ALA A 523 1.87 -6.70 1.62
CA ALA A 523 0.94 -7.46 0.79
C ALA A 523 1.34 -8.93 0.62
N THR A 524 2.62 -9.28 0.76
CA THR A 524 3.11 -10.67 0.73
C THR A 524 2.74 -11.40 2.01
N GLN A 525 2.86 -10.72 3.15
CA GLN A 525 2.58 -11.29 4.48
C GLN A 525 1.11 -11.23 4.87
N ASP A 526 0.32 -10.36 4.23
CA ASP A 526 -1.11 -10.32 4.46
C ASP A 526 -1.74 -11.66 4.01
N SER A 527 -1.88 -12.56 4.98
CA SER A 527 -2.52 -13.86 4.85
C SER A 527 -4.01 -13.76 4.56
N SER A 528 -4.57 -12.55 4.52
CA SER A 528 -5.93 -12.30 4.06
C SER A 528 -6.12 -12.96 2.70
N SER A 529 -7.10 -13.86 2.64
CA SER A 529 -7.34 -14.64 1.43
C SER A 529 -7.67 -13.67 0.29
N ASN A 530 -6.91 -13.76 -0.80
CA ASN A 530 -7.16 -13.07 -2.06
C ASN A 530 -8.68 -13.02 -2.36
N ALA A 531 -9.25 -11.83 -2.50
CA ALA A 531 -10.70 -11.66 -2.53
C ALA A 531 -11.32 -12.32 -3.77
N LEU A 532 -10.56 -12.47 -4.85
CA LEU A 532 -10.97 -13.27 -6.02
C LEU A 532 -11.11 -14.74 -5.63
N VAL A 533 -10.12 -15.31 -4.95
CA VAL A 533 -10.14 -16.71 -4.48
C VAL A 533 -11.30 -16.91 -3.50
N GLU A 534 -11.50 -15.97 -2.58
CA GLU A 534 -12.61 -16.00 -1.63
C GLU A 534 -13.96 -15.93 -2.35
N GLN A 535 -14.13 -15.02 -3.33
CA GLN A 535 -15.35 -14.93 -4.12
C GLN A 535 -15.64 -16.22 -4.90
N LEU A 536 -14.62 -16.83 -5.50
CA LEU A 536 -14.75 -18.11 -6.22
C LEU A 536 -15.13 -19.24 -5.25
N LYS A 537 -14.47 -19.33 -4.09
CA LYS A 537 -14.80 -20.27 -3.02
C LYS A 537 -16.25 -20.09 -2.56
N MET A 538 -16.68 -18.85 -2.36
CA MET A 538 -18.04 -18.51 -1.95
C MET A 538 -19.08 -18.90 -3.01
N LYS A 539 -18.83 -18.63 -4.29
CA LYS A 539 -19.70 -19.09 -5.39
C LYS A 539 -19.82 -20.61 -5.41
N ASN A 540 -18.70 -21.32 -5.26
CA ASN A 540 -18.70 -22.78 -5.24
C ASN A 540 -19.47 -23.34 -4.03
N ILE A 541 -19.28 -22.77 -2.84
CA ILE A 541 -20.04 -23.14 -1.63
C ILE A 541 -21.54 -22.87 -1.84
N PHE A 542 -21.89 -21.72 -2.42
CA PHE A 542 -23.27 -21.34 -2.74
C PHE A 542 -23.93 -22.35 -3.68
N TYR A 543 -23.29 -22.68 -4.81
CA TYR A 543 -23.83 -23.67 -5.76
C TYR A 543 -23.92 -25.08 -5.16
N LYS A 544 -22.91 -25.49 -4.39
CA LYS A 544 -22.92 -26.78 -3.69
C LYS A 544 -24.08 -26.87 -2.70
N ASN A 545 -24.31 -25.81 -1.92
CA ASN A 545 -25.40 -25.75 -0.96
C ASN A 545 -26.76 -25.75 -1.66
N ILE A 546 -26.97 -24.93 -2.70
CA ILE A 546 -28.21 -24.94 -3.48
C ILE A 546 -28.47 -26.33 -4.06
N LYS A 547 -27.45 -26.96 -4.66
CA LYS A 547 -27.57 -28.32 -5.21
C LYS A 547 -28.00 -29.32 -4.13
N ASN A 548 -27.34 -29.30 -2.97
CA ASN A 548 -27.65 -30.20 -1.86
C ASN A 548 -29.06 -29.97 -1.30
N TYR A 549 -29.47 -28.71 -1.14
CA TYR A 549 -30.81 -28.39 -0.66
C TYR A 549 -31.90 -28.69 -1.69
N SER A 550 -31.60 -28.67 -2.99
CA SER A 550 -32.56 -29.00 -4.06
C SER A 550 -32.77 -30.49 -4.27
N LEU A 551 -31.84 -31.35 -3.83
CA LEU A 551 -31.90 -32.80 -4.07
C LEU A 551 -33.14 -33.46 -3.43
N PRO A 552 -33.52 -33.18 -2.16
CA PRO A 552 -34.75 -33.70 -1.58
C PRO A 552 -36.01 -33.30 -2.38
N PHE A 553 -36.02 -32.11 -2.99
CA PHE A 553 -37.16 -31.62 -3.78
C PHE A 553 -37.28 -32.34 -5.12
N LEU A 554 -36.15 -32.69 -5.75
CA LEU A 554 -36.16 -33.53 -6.94
C LEU A 554 -36.71 -34.93 -6.63
N VAL A 555 -36.29 -35.52 -5.50
CA VAL A 555 -36.82 -36.82 -5.05
C VAL A 555 -38.32 -36.72 -4.74
N PHE A 556 -38.73 -35.68 -4.02
CA PHE A 556 -40.13 -35.42 -3.69
C PHE A 556 -41.00 -35.22 -4.94
N GLY A 557 -40.53 -34.44 -5.91
CA GLY A 557 -41.22 -34.21 -7.19
C GLY A 557 -41.33 -35.48 -8.04
N GLY A 558 -40.31 -36.34 -8.02
CA GLY A 558 -40.35 -37.65 -8.67
C GLY A 558 -41.41 -38.58 -8.04
N LEU A 559 -41.46 -38.66 -6.71
CA LEU A 559 -42.47 -39.43 -5.98
C LEU A 559 -43.88 -38.88 -6.22
N PHE A 560 -44.04 -37.55 -6.20
CA PHE A 560 -45.32 -36.91 -6.49
C PHE A 560 -45.81 -37.22 -7.91
N SER A 561 -44.92 -37.17 -8.90
CA SER A 561 -45.23 -37.52 -10.29
C SER A 561 -45.66 -38.99 -10.42
N LEU A 562 -45.02 -39.89 -9.67
CA LEU A 562 -45.40 -41.31 -9.62
C LEU A 562 -46.82 -41.50 -9.05
N PHE A 563 -47.17 -40.78 -7.97
CA PHE A 563 -48.52 -40.86 -7.40
C PHE A 563 -49.61 -40.32 -8.33
N LEU A 564 -49.30 -39.26 -9.08
CA LEU A 564 -50.19 -38.75 -10.13
C LEU A 564 -50.44 -39.80 -11.21
N LEU A 565 -49.39 -40.49 -11.67
CA LEU A 565 -49.51 -41.56 -12.67
C LEU A 565 -50.35 -42.75 -12.18
N MET A 566 -50.28 -43.07 -10.88
CA MET A 566 -51.05 -44.16 -10.28
C MET A 566 -52.50 -43.80 -9.89
N GLN A 567 -52.96 -42.57 -10.13
CA GLN A 567 -54.31 -42.08 -9.80
C GLN A 567 -54.71 -42.21 -8.31
N MET A 568 -53.74 -42.12 -7.40
CA MET A 568 -53.98 -42.24 -5.95
C MET A 568 -54.45 -40.91 -5.33
N GLY A 569 -55.71 -40.52 -5.55
CA GLY A 569 -56.24 -39.20 -5.20
C GLY A 569 -56.05 -38.75 -3.74
N ASP A 570 -56.23 -39.65 -2.77
CA ASP A 570 -56.08 -39.31 -1.35
C ASP A 570 -54.62 -39.03 -0.96
N LEU A 571 -53.67 -39.81 -1.51
CA LEU A 571 -52.24 -39.58 -1.31
C LEU A 571 -51.80 -38.27 -1.95
N VAL A 572 -52.36 -37.91 -3.12
CA VAL A 572 -52.06 -36.63 -3.78
C VAL A 572 -52.44 -35.46 -2.88
N ARG A 573 -53.60 -35.49 -2.20
CA ARG A 573 -54.01 -34.42 -1.26
C ARG A 573 -53.04 -34.27 -0.10
N LEU A 574 -52.61 -35.38 0.49
CA LEU A 574 -51.63 -35.38 1.58
C LEU A 574 -50.28 -34.82 1.09
N PHE A 575 -49.81 -35.27 -0.07
CA PHE A 575 -48.58 -34.78 -0.68
C PHE A 575 -48.61 -33.29 -1.01
N ILE A 576 -49.75 -32.74 -1.41
CA ILE A 576 -49.88 -31.29 -1.65
C ILE A 576 -49.65 -30.51 -0.35
N SER A 577 -50.29 -30.94 0.76
CA SER A 577 -50.11 -30.30 2.07
C SER A 577 -48.65 -30.37 2.54
N LEU A 578 -48.03 -31.55 2.43
CA LEU A 578 -46.62 -31.74 2.76
C LEU A 578 -45.70 -30.93 1.83
N GLY A 579 -46.07 -30.80 0.56
CA GLY A 579 -45.36 -30.02 -0.44
C GLY A 579 -45.28 -28.55 -0.08
N PHE A 580 -46.37 -27.94 0.42
CA PHE A 580 -46.33 -26.56 0.91
C PHE A 580 -45.35 -26.39 2.08
N ALA A 581 -45.40 -27.29 3.08
CA ALA A 581 -44.47 -27.24 4.20
C ALA A 581 -43.01 -27.37 3.74
N LEU A 582 -42.72 -28.29 2.81
CA LEU A 582 -41.40 -28.45 2.22
C LEU A 582 -40.95 -27.20 1.46
N ILE A 583 -41.83 -26.53 0.70
CA ILE A 583 -41.52 -25.28 -0.01
C ILE A 583 -41.10 -24.18 0.97
N PHE A 584 -41.77 -24.04 2.12
CA PHE A 584 -41.37 -23.05 3.14
C PHE A 584 -40.01 -23.39 3.76
N ILE A 585 -39.76 -24.66 4.07
CA ILE A 585 -38.46 -25.11 4.58
C ILE A 585 -37.35 -24.85 3.54
N TYR A 586 -37.63 -25.12 2.27
CA TYR A 586 -36.71 -24.81 1.17
C TYR A 586 -36.42 -23.33 1.04
N GLY A 587 -37.48 -22.51 1.07
CA GLY A 587 -37.40 -21.06 1.00
C GLY A 587 -36.53 -20.52 2.13
N GLY A 588 -36.73 -21.01 3.36
CA GLY A 588 -35.90 -20.68 4.52
C GLY A 588 -34.43 -21.08 4.34
N ALA A 589 -34.16 -22.30 3.84
CA ALA A 589 -32.79 -22.76 3.59
C ALA A 589 -32.09 -21.93 2.51
N ILE A 590 -32.76 -21.64 1.38
CA ILE A 590 -32.25 -20.74 0.35
C ILE A 590 -32.01 -19.35 0.91
N MET A 591 -32.95 -18.81 1.69
CA MET A 591 -32.82 -17.49 2.30
C MET A 591 -31.59 -17.42 3.21
N LEU A 592 -31.32 -18.45 4.01
CA LEU A 592 -30.13 -18.53 4.86
C LEU A 592 -28.84 -18.55 4.03
N VAL A 593 -28.80 -19.34 2.95
CA VAL A 593 -27.64 -19.41 2.04
C VAL A 593 -27.42 -18.06 1.35
N LEU A 594 -28.48 -17.42 0.87
CA LEU A 594 -28.42 -16.07 0.29
C LEU A 594 -27.96 -15.05 1.32
N TYR A 595 -28.47 -15.11 2.55
CA TYR A 595 -28.08 -14.21 3.63
C TYR A 595 -26.57 -14.29 3.92
N ARG A 596 -26.02 -15.50 4.05
CA ARG A 596 -24.57 -15.71 4.22
C ARG A 596 -23.77 -15.17 3.04
N TYR A 597 -24.22 -15.45 1.81
CA TYR A 597 -23.56 -14.91 0.61
C TYR A 597 -23.55 -13.36 0.62
N PHE A 598 -24.67 -12.73 0.99
CA PHE A 598 -24.77 -11.28 1.09
C PHE A 598 -23.90 -10.69 2.20
N GLN A 599 -23.76 -11.38 3.33
CA GLN A 599 -22.90 -10.96 4.43
C GLN A 599 -21.44 -10.89 3.99
N THR A 600 -20.89 -11.98 3.43
CA THR A 600 -19.51 -12.01 2.93
C THR A 600 -19.31 -11.02 1.78
N SER A 601 -20.30 -10.86 0.89
CA SER A 601 -20.24 -9.84 -0.16
C SER A 601 -20.20 -8.41 0.40
N ASN A 602 -20.85 -8.14 1.54
CA ASN A 602 -20.76 -6.85 2.21
C ASN A 602 -19.40 -6.66 2.88
N GLU A 603 -18.82 -7.71 3.48
CA GLU A 603 -17.47 -7.69 4.07
C GLU A 603 -16.42 -7.35 3.01
N MET A 604 -16.43 -8.02 1.85
CA MET A 604 -15.56 -7.67 0.71
C MET A 604 -15.79 -6.23 0.20
N THR A 605 -17.05 -5.77 0.15
CA THR A 605 -17.35 -4.38 -0.24
C THR A 605 -16.76 -3.38 0.75
N ILE A 606 -16.82 -3.68 2.05
CA ILE A 606 -16.29 -2.82 3.11
C ILE A 606 -14.76 -2.80 3.00
N ASP A 607 -14.12 -3.96 2.85
CA ASP A 607 -12.67 -4.04 2.73
C ASP A 607 -12.15 -3.28 1.51
N PHE A 608 -12.76 -3.48 0.33
CA PHE A 608 -12.34 -2.78 -0.90
C PHE A 608 -12.60 -1.26 -0.86
N LYS A 609 -13.59 -0.81 -0.10
CA LYS A 609 -13.88 0.62 0.11
C LYS A 609 -13.09 1.23 1.27
N THR A 610 -12.32 0.44 2.00
CA THR A 610 -11.47 0.94 3.08
C THR A 610 -10.11 1.26 2.48
N PRO A 611 -9.63 2.52 2.54
CA PRO A 611 -8.29 2.87 2.11
C PRO A 611 -7.24 1.99 2.79
N HIS A 612 -6.18 1.62 2.06
CA HIS A 612 -5.17 0.68 2.56
C HIS A 612 -4.56 1.10 3.91
N HIS A 613 -4.30 2.39 4.13
CA HIS A 613 -3.77 2.91 5.40
C HIS A 613 -4.76 2.89 6.57
N GLU A 614 -6.07 2.76 6.30
CA GLU A 614 -7.10 2.58 7.32
C GLU A 614 -7.35 1.09 7.62
N LYS A 615 -6.90 0.19 6.73
CA LYS A 615 -7.01 -1.25 6.96
C LYS A 615 -6.18 -1.65 8.17
N ARG A 616 -6.77 -2.50 9.00
CA ARG A 616 -6.10 -3.05 10.17
C ARG A 616 -5.19 -4.20 9.73
N VAL A 617 -3.97 -3.90 9.30
CA VAL A 617 -2.98 -4.95 9.03
C VAL A 617 -2.64 -5.66 10.34
N GLU A 618 -2.98 -6.94 10.41
CA GLU A 618 -2.54 -7.82 11.49
C GLU A 618 -1.26 -8.48 11.00
N LEU A 619 -0.13 -8.08 11.59
CA LEU A 619 1.16 -8.68 11.29
C LEU A 619 1.49 -9.66 12.42
N PRO A 620 1.37 -10.98 12.18
CA PRO A 620 2.00 -11.99 13.02
C PRO A 620 3.45 -11.66 13.34
N ASN A 621 3.95 -12.16 14.47
CA ASN A 621 5.33 -11.89 14.89
C ASN A 621 6.34 -12.48 13.90
N GLU A 622 5.99 -13.60 13.29
CA GLU A 622 6.76 -14.30 12.28
C GLU A 622 6.97 -13.40 11.05
N ASP A 623 5.91 -12.74 10.61
CA ASP A 623 5.93 -11.87 9.44
C ASP A 623 6.75 -10.61 9.70
N LEU A 624 6.67 -10.05 10.92
CA LEU A 624 7.52 -8.92 11.32
C LEU A 624 9.00 -9.29 11.34
N ILE A 625 9.36 -10.53 11.69
CA ILE A 625 10.75 -11.00 11.64
C ILE A 625 11.24 -11.04 10.20
N LEU A 626 10.43 -11.57 9.27
CA LEU A 626 10.76 -11.61 7.84
C LEU A 626 10.92 -10.20 7.26
N ILE A 627 10.01 -9.28 7.61
CA ILE A 627 10.10 -7.88 7.18
C ILE A 627 11.38 -7.22 7.75
N ASN A 628 11.71 -7.50 9.01
CA ASN A 628 12.92 -7.00 9.67
C ASN A 628 14.22 -7.58 9.08
N GLU A 629 14.16 -8.72 8.38
CA GLU A 629 15.33 -9.26 7.66
C GLU A 629 15.58 -8.55 6.34
N GLU A 630 14.54 -8.03 5.68
CA GLU A 630 14.66 -7.31 4.42
C GLU A 630 14.89 -5.80 4.60
N PHE A 631 14.33 -5.20 5.66
CA PHE A 631 14.43 -3.77 5.90
C PHE A 631 15.70 -3.37 6.65
N SER A 632 16.20 -2.18 6.31
CA SER A 632 17.19 -1.49 7.14
C SER A 632 16.59 -1.12 8.50
N GLU A 633 17.43 -0.89 9.51
CA GLU A 633 16.96 -0.50 10.84
C GLU A 633 16.16 0.81 10.82
N GLU A 634 16.58 1.78 9.98
CA GLU A 634 15.85 3.04 9.80
C GLU A 634 14.47 2.82 9.19
N TRP A 635 14.36 1.92 8.19
CA TRP A 635 13.09 1.61 7.52
C TRP A 635 12.17 0.78 8.40
N MET A 636 12.71 -0.11 9.24
CA MET A 636 11.93 -0.79 10.27
C MET A 636 11.39 0.18 11.30
N ALA A 637 12.20 1.11 11.80
CA ALA A 637 11.75 2.14 12.74
C ALA A 637 10.65 3.02 12.12
N GLN A 638 10.77 3.34 10.83
CA GLN A 638 9.75 4.02 10.05
C GLN A 638 8.45 3.19 9.98
N LEU A 639 8.55 1.92 9.60
CA LEU A 639 7.41 1.02 9.46
C LEU A 639 6.64 0.86 10.78
N GLU A 640 7.37 0.63 11.87
CA GLU A 640 6.78 0.52 13.22
C GLU A 640 6.02 1.79 13.61
N HIS A 641 6.55 2.96 13.24
CA HIS A 641 5.87 4.23 13.51
C HIS A 641 4.59 4.41 12.66
N GLU A 642 4.59 3.94 11.42
CA GLU A 642 3.43 4.05 10.51
C GLU A 642 2.30 3.08 10.88
N VAL A 643 2.62 1.80 11.09
CA VAL A 643 1.62 0.72 11.24
C VAL A 643 0.86 0.83 12.56
N ASN A 644 1.46 1.46 13.58
CA ASN A 644 0.84 2.00 14.80
C ASN A 644 -0.45 1.28 15.26
N LYS A 645 -0.29 -0.04 15.45
CA LYS A 645 -1.02 -0.82 16.45
C LYS A 645 -0.13 -0.94 17.66
N LYS A 646 -0.74 -1.21 18.82
CA LYS A 646 -0.06 -1.84 19.95
C LYS A 646 0.52 -3.18 19.46
N VAL A 647 1.66 -3.14 18.78
CA VAL A 647 2.61 -4.24 18.83
C VAL A 647 2.91 -4.29 20.32
N ASP A 648 2.23 -5.21 21.02
CA ASP A 648 2.20 -5.21 22.48
C ASP A 648 3.62 -5.01 22.99
N THR A 649 3.79 -4.24 24.06
CA THR A 649 5.10 -3.97 24.66
C THR A 649 5.88 -5.26 24.96
N LEU A 650 5.18 -6.40 25.13
CA LEU A 650 5.71 -7.76 25.18
C LEU A 650 6.54 -8.18 23.94
N ASN A 651 6.19 -7.71 22.75
CA ASN A 651 6.90 -8.04 21.52
C ASN A 651 8.19 -7.21 21.37
N LYS A 652 8.25 -5.97 21.87
CA LYS A 652 9.49 -5.17 21.85
C LYS A 652 10.65 -5.89 22.54
N ASN A 653 10.38 -6.55 23.68
CA ASN A 653 11.39 -7.31 24.42
C ASN A 653 11.83 -8.58 23.66
N LYS A 654 10.94 -9.20 22.87
CA LYS A 654 11.30 -10.34 22.01
C LYS A 654 12.16 -9.90 20.82
N PHE A 655 11.88 -8.74 20.24
CA PHE A 655 12.72 -8.17 19.17
C PHE A 655 14.11 -7.81 19.67
N THR A 656 14.25 -7.19 20.85
CA THR A 656 15.58 -6.93 21.42
C THR A 656 16.31 -8.24 21.72
N THR A 657 15.62 -9.26 22.21
CA THR A 657 16.22 -10.58 22.47
C THR A 657 16.63 -11.29 21.17
N PHE A 658 15.83 -11.18 20.09
CA PHE A 658 16.18 -11.75 18.78
C PHE A 658 17.34 -10.99 18.12
N ARG A 659 17.41 -9.65 18.30
CA ARG A 659 18.57 -8.83 17.91
C ARG A 659 19.84 -9.29 18.62
N ILE A 660 19.78 -9.45 19.93
CA ILE A 660 20.88 -9.96 20.76
C ILE A 660 21.25 -11.39 20.33
N ARG A 661 20.27 -12.24 20.00
CA ARG A 661 20.53 -13.62 19.59
C ARG A 661 21.16 -13.73 18.19
N LYS A 662 20.78 -12.87 17.25
CA LYS A 662 21.41 -12.81 15.91
C LYS A 662 22.87 -12.32 16.01
N SER A 663 23.16 -11.39 16.92
CA SER A 663 24.56 -11.01 17.21
C SER A 663 25.34 -12.07 18.00
N THR A 664 24.65 -12.97 18.73
CA THR A 664 25.30 -13.99 19.60
C THR A 664 25.49 -15.37 18.94
N ILE A 665 24.71 -15.75 17.91
CA ILE A 665 24.70 -17.12 17.33
C ILE A 665 25.62 -17.32 16.12
N GLU A 666 26.41 -16.32 15.71
CA GLU A 666 27.47 -16.62 14.74
C GLU A 666 28.53 -17.56 15.36
N PRO A 667 28.90 -18.66 14.68
CA PRO A 667 29.72 -19.71 15.27
C PRO A 667 31.09 -19.16 15.65
N LYS A 668 31.39 -19.17 16.95
CA LYS A 668 32.77 -19.12 17.44
C LYS A 668 33.53 -20.25 16.75
N ASN A 669 34.51 -19.90 15.93
CA ASN A 669 35.43 -20.86 15.32
C ASN A 669 35.95 -21.84 16.39
N GLU A 670 35.84 -23.14 16.10
CA GLU A 670 36.38 -24.27 16.88
C GLU A 670 37.92 -24.28 16.85
N GLN A 671 38.57 -23.25 17.40
CA GLN A 671 40.03 -23.25 17.53
C GLN A 671 40.58 -22.89 18.91
N ASP A 672 39.71 -22.78 19.92
CA ASP A 672 40.10 -22.69 21.33
C ASP A 672 39.36 -23.74 22.19
N SER A 673 39.53 -25.03 21.86
CA SER A 673 39.12 -26.13 22.73
C SER A 673 40.28 -26.56 23.65
N MET A 674 40.63 -25.76 24.66
CA MET A 674 41.41 -26.28 25.81
C MET A 674 41.15 -25.62 27.16
N ILE A 675 40.26 -24.65 27.28
CA ILE A 675 39.95 -24.03 28.59
C ILE A 675 38.45 -23.78 28.70
N ASP A 676 37.65 -24.83 28.84
CA ASP A 676 36.23 -24.70 29.26
C ASP A 676 35.68 -26.04 29.77
N ASN A 677 36.26 -26.54 30.86
CA ASN A 677 35.68 -27.64 31.65
C ASN A 677 35.26 -27.20 33.07
N GLU A 678 35.22 -25.90 33.36
CA GLU A 678 34.92 -25.40 34.72
C GLU A 678 33.69 -24.48 34.80
N ILE A 679 33.01 -24.18 33.68
CA ILE A 679 31.83 -23.29 33.65
C ILE A 679 30.53 -24.02 33.28
N GLN A 680 30.59 -25.30 32.89
CA GLN A 680 29.38 -26.08 32.58
C GLN A 680 28.55 -26.53 33.81
N LEU A 681 28.96 -26.22 35.04
CA LEU A 681 28.24 -26.69 36.23
C LEU A 681 27.18 -25.72 36.79
N ASP A 682 27.16 -24.46 36.35
CA ASP A 682 26.27 -23.42 36.93
C ASP A 682 25.07 -23.03 36.04
N VAL A 683 24.99 -23.53 34.81
CA VAL A 683 23.85 -23.23 33.91
C VAL A 683 22.70 -24.24 34.05
N GLU A 684 22.98 -25.43 34.59
CA GLU A 684 21.98 -26.49 34.77
C GLU A 684 21.15 -26.34 36.06
N THR A 685 21.52 -25.43 36.96
CA THR A 685 20.84 -25.16 38.24
C THR A 685 19.84 -23.99 38.22
N GLU A 686 19.73 -23.26 37.11
CA GLU A 686 18.69 -22.23 36.93
C GLU A 686 17.46 -22.73 36.15
N PHE A 687 17.57 -23.85 35.40
CA PHE A 687 16.44 -24.38 34.62
C PHE A 687 15.43 -25.19 35.46
N GLU A 688 15.79 -25.59 36.69
CA GLU A 688 14.86 -26.26 37.62
C GLU A 688 14.11 -25.29 38.55
N ARG A 689 14.41 -23.98 38.52
CA ARG A 689 13.78 -23.01 39.45
C ARG A 689 12.52 -22.32 38.92
N ASP A 690 12.18 -22.49 37.65
CA ASP A 690 11.00 -21.88 37.01
C ASP A 690 9.79 -22.84 36.87
N GLN A 691 9.86 -24.07 37.38
CA GLN A 691 8.69 -24.98 37.43
C GLN A 691 7.80 -24.80 38.67
N ASP A 692 8.22 -24.03 39.68
CA ASP A 692 7.49 -23.90 40.95
C ASP A 692 6.57 -22.66 41.06
N LEU A 693 6.36 -21.90 39.98
CA LEU A 693 5.48 -20.71 39.97
C LEU A 693 4.04 -20.98 39.45
N ASN A 694 3.65 -22.24 39.25
CA ASN A 694 2.29 -22.64 38.84
C ASN A 694 1.36 -23.01 40.01
N THR A 695 1.46 -22.30 41.14
CA THR A 695 0.45 -22.36 42.22
C THR A 695 -0.09 -20.96 42.52
N LEU A 696 -0.83 -20.39 41.57
CA LEU A 696 -1.88 -19.43 41.89
C LEU A 696 -3.22 -20.09 41.57
N ASP A 697 -3.91 -20.52 42.62
CA ASP A 697 -5.29 -21.01 42.58
C ASP A 697 -6.21 -19.88 42.11
N ASP A 698 -6.51 -19.85 40.82
CA ASP A 698 -7.62 -19.06 40.28
C ASP A 698 -8.90 -19.93 40.25
N PRO A 699 -9.87 -19.71 41.17
CA PRO A 699 -11.05 -20.56 41.30
C PRO A 699 -11.96 -20.54 40.06
N VAL A 700 -11.74 -19.61 39.12
CA VAL A 700 -12.55 -19.49 37.90
C VAL A 700 -12.15 -20.51 36.82
N LEU A 701 -10.90 -20.97 36.79
CA LEU A 701 -10.37 -21.88 35.76
C LEU A 701 -10.65 -23.36 36.02
N SER A 702 -11.00 -23.74 37.26
CA SER A 702 -11.33 -25.14 37.60
C SER A 702 -12.64 -25.64 36.98
N LYS A 703 -13.55 -24.72 36.61
CA LYS A 703 -14.88 -25.08 36.10
C LYS A 703 -14.91 -25.47 34.62
N TYR A 704 -13.85 -25.17 33.87
CA TYR A 704 -13.78 -25.43 32.42
C TYR A 704 -12.94 -26.66 32.04
N ARG A 705 -12.18 -27.23 32.98
CA ARG A 705 -11.37 -28.43 32.71
C ARG A 705 -12.19 -29.70 32.45
N SER A 706 -13.42 -29.80 32.96
CA SER A 706 -14.27 -30.97 32.74
C SER A 706 -15.01 -30.97 31.40
N PHE A 707 -14.80 -29.96 30.53
CA PHE A 707 -15.50 -29.84 29.24
C PHE A 707 -14.60 -30.16 28.03
N LEU A 708 -13.31 -30.40 28.26
CA LEU A 708 -12.33 -30.68 27.21
C LEU A 708 -11.77 -32.12 27.26
N ASP A 709 -12.17 -32.90 28.26
CA ASP A 709 -11.76 -34.31 28.42
C ASP A 709 -12.87 -35.31 28.04
N ASP A 710 -13.95 -34.85 27.39
CA ASP A 710 -14.95 -35.65 26.65
C ASP A 710 -14.94 -35.24 25.16
#